data_AF-A0ABD1DTH8-F1
#
_entry.id   AF-A0ABD1DTH8-F1
#
_cell.length_a   1.000
_cell.length_b   1.000
_cell.length_c   1.000
_cell.angle_alpha   90.00
_cell.angle_beta   90.00
_cell.angle_gamma   90.00
#
_symmetry.space_group_name_H-M   'P 1'
#
loop_
_entity.id
_entity.type
_entity.pdbx_description
1 polymer ?
#
loop_
_entity_poly.entity_id
_entity_poly.type
_entity_poly.pdbx_seq_one_letter_code
_entity_poly.pdbx_strand_id
1 'polypeptide(L)'
;MLVSDVGEVKIYNLSAGKALPDWLSDKKRREAQRKNVDVSRRIELIQDFDMPAVATSLELSPDGQYILATGTYKPRIKCYDVNNLSLKFERCFDSEVVKFKILSEDYGKIAFLQADRYVEFHAAHGRHYRLRIPRFGRDLDYHKPSCDLFLVGTSSEIYRLNTERGQFLQPYETSATSINACHVNPEHHLLCVGTQEGTVEAWDPRDKTRCGVLDVAVQIQHNEKFPSVSAVKFKNGLHMAVGTTSGHVLLYDIRAKEPLLVKDHLNGLTVKKIDFNPSHNAVYSLDDAMLKIWDENTGKQMAYIESNSNFNDFSTSPRSGLFFFAQEDVKMMTYYIPSLGPAPRWCSFLDNLTEEIESEGVQNIYDDYKFITKQELADLGLEHLEGSNMLRAYMHGFFIDIRLYNKAKAIADPFAFERYRKEKIAQQIEGSRPARLQLKSKLPKVNKELAEKLLVEQEEGSGKLKTAASTLLGDDRFKTMFENPDFEVDKEADEYRLLNPVLTRLDKTRTKKLKAQQEADAAREEKQKEAKDEGSTDDDLFSERDDSSDDDQQWTKQVKKEYKKINQEKKREERIAKEREEEDGSEVSDDDDGPALQIHEKEDFNIGQGPRKISKAGLGKRLAASKPIQVETIGGLGNRQMTFSLEKKNKANVDRKRLAELKRHREERRQVIRPITGLRGLKTKMHRN
;
A
#
# COMPACT_ATOMS: atom_id res chain seq x y z
N MET A 1 -4.83 5.21 -13.96
CA MET A 1 -3.57 5.08 -14.71
C MET A 1 -3.93 4.50 -16.05
N LEU A 2 -3.48 5.10 -17.15
CA LEU A 2 -3.67 4.54 -18.49
C LEU A 2 -2.38 3.85 -18.89
N VAL A 3 -2.46 2.58 -19.25
CA VAL A 3 -1.31 1.79 -19.73
C VAL A 3 -1.33 1.85 -21.24
N SER A 4 -0.21 2.29 -21.82
CA SER A 4 0.03 2.25 -23.25
C SER A 4 1.22 1.33 -23.51
N ASP A 5 0.99 0.29 -24.31
CA ASP A 5 2.03 -0.63 -24.73
C ASP A 5 2.59 -0.14 -26.06
N VAL A 6 3.86 0.24 -26.05
CA VAL A 6 4.56 0.73 -27.24
C VAL A 6 5.77 -0.17 -27.47
N GLY A 7 5.66 -1.07 -28.44
CA GLY A 7 6.63 -2.14 -28.65
C GLY A 7 6.61 -3.16 -27.51
N GLU A 8 7.77 -3.49 -26.96
CA GLU A 8 7.92 -4.38 -25.79
C GLU A 8 7.91 -3.62 -24.45
N VAL A 9 7.78 -2.29 -24.47
CA VAL A 9 7.87 -1.45 -23.28
C VAL A 9 6.49 -0.93 -22.88
N LYS A 10 6.10 -1.19 -21.63
CA LYS A 10 4.89 -0.62 -21.03
C LYS A 10 5.16 0.78 -20.50
N ILE A 11 4.32 1.71 -20.91
CA ILE A 11 4.37 3.10 -20.48
C ILE A 11 3.10 3.37 -19.69
N TYR A 12 3.26 3.90 -18.48
CA TYR A 12 2.15 4.20 -17.61
C TYR A 12 1.93 5.70 -17.51
N ASN A 13 0.76 6.17 -17.93
CA ASN A 13 0.32 7.54 -17.72
C ASN A 13 -0.40 7.65 -16.37
N LEU A 14 0.22 8.38 -15.44
CA LEU A 14 -0.28 8.62 -14.09
C LEU A 14 -1.29 9.77 -14.05
N SER A 15 -1.17 10.74 -14.95
CA SER A 15 -2.06 11.92 -15.00
C SER A 15 -3.33 11.70 -15.84
N ALA A 16 -3.41 10.59 -16.60
CA ALA A 16 -4.53 10.28 -17.47
C ALA A 16 -5.84 10.01 -16.70
N GLY A 17 -6.87 10.79 -17.03
CA GLY A 17 -8.24 10.61 -16.56
C GLY A 17 -9.10 11.85 -16.76
N LYS A 18 -10.41 11.67 -16.99
CA LYS A 18 -11.37 12.77 -17.15
C LYS A 18 -11.28 13.71 -15.93
N ALA A 19 -10.83 14.94 -16.17
CA ALA A 19 -10.78 15.95 -15.12
C ALA A 19 -12.20 16.28 -14.67
N LEU A 20 -12.44 16.34 -13.36
CA LEU A 20 -13.65 16.95 -12.84
C LEU A 20 -13.50 18.46 -13.04
N PRO A 21 -14.47 19.14 -13.67
CA PRO A 21 -14.38 20.57 -13.90
C PRO A 21 -14.15 21.34 -12.60
N ASP A 22 -13.30 22.37 -12.65
CA ASP A 22 -12.89 23.13 -11.45
C ASP A 22 -14.01 24.00 -10.87
N TRP A 23 -15.02 24.34 -11.67
CA TRP A 23 -16.20 25.07 -11.20
C TRP A 23 -17.17 24.19 -10.39
N LEU A 24 -16.95 22.88 -10.34
CA LEU A 24 -17.80 21.96 -9.60
C LEU A 24 -17.53 22.09 -8.09
N SER A 25 -18.58 22.30 -7.28
CA SER A 25 -18.42 22.37 -5.83
C SER A 25 -17.90 21.06 -5.25
N ASP A 26 -17.09 21.15 -4.18
CA ASP A 26 -16.48 19.98 -3.52
C ASP A 26 -17.48 18.87 -3.17
N LYS A 27 -18.71 19.26 -2.79
CA LYS A 27 -19.79 18.31 -2.51
C LYS A 27 -20.16 17.50 -3.75
N LYS A 28 -20.39 18.17 -4.88
CA LYS A 28 -20.69 17.51 -6.16
C LYS A 28 -19.48 16.72 -6.69
N ARG A 29 -18.25 17.19 -6.42
CA ARG A 29 -17.00 16.46 -6.74
C ARG A 29 -16.94 15.13 -6.00
N ARG A 30 -17.23 15.11 -4.70
CA ARG A 30 -17.32 13.88 -3.88
C ARG A 30 -18.48 12.97 -4.29
N GLU A 31 -19.63 13.54 -4.65
CA GLU A 31 -20.75 12.74 -5.18
C GLU A 31 -20.41 12.10 -6.53
N ALA A 32 -19.72 12.81 -7.43
CA ALA A 32 -19.25 12.27 -8.69
C ALA A 32 -18.17 11.19 -8.50
N GLN A 33 -17.25 11.36 -7.55
CA GLN A 33 -16.28 10.33 -7.15
C GLN A 33 -16.95 9.07 -6.63
N ARG A 34 -18.04 9.19 -5.85
CA ARG A 34 -18.81 8.04 -5.37
C ARG A 34 -19.57 7.32 -6.48
N LYS A 35 -20.04 8.07 -7.49
CA LYS A 35 -20.82 7.52 -8.61
C LYS A 35 -19.94 6.84 -9.66
N ASN A 36 -18.76 7.41 -9.94
CA ASN A 36 -17.89 6.96 -11.02
C ASN A 36 -16.67 6.21 -10.46
N VAL A 37 -16.62 4.90 -10.70
CA VAL A 37 -15.49 4.04 -10.30
C VAL A 37 -14.18 4.50 -10.93
N ASP A 38 -14.19 4.98 -12.18
CA ASP A 38 -13.00 5.48 -12.87
C ASP A 38 -12.39 6.71 -12.20
N VAL A 39 -13.24 7.56 -11.61
CA VAL A 39 -12.80 8.75 -10.86
C VAL A 39 -12.26 8.34 -9.49
N SER A 40 -12.83 7.29 -8.89
CA SER A 40 -12.35 6.69 -7.63
C SER A 40 -11.00 5.98 -7.78
N ARG A 41 -10.76 5.33 -8.92
CA ARG A 41 -9.48 4.65 -9.27
C ARG A 41 -8.43 5.59 -9.85
N ARG A 42 -8.71 6.89 -9.89
CA ARG A 42 -7.76 7.90 -10.34
C ARG A 42 -6.64 8.04 -9.31
N ILE A 43 -5.41 7.92 -9.78
CA ILE A 43 -4.21 8.20 -9.01
C ILE A 43 -3.74 9.59 -9.44
N GLU A 44 -3.56 10.50 -8.48
CA GLU A 44 -2.78 11.71 -8.68
C GLU A 44 -1.48 11.53 -7.91
N LEU A 45 -0.34 11.54 -8.62
CA LEU A 45 0.95 11.38 -7.96
C LEU A 45 1.27 12.59 -7.09
N ILE A 46 1.16 13.78 -7.68
CA ILE A 46 1.37 15.06 -7.02
C ILE A 46 0.04 15.79 -7.01
N GLN A 47 -0.37 16.26 -5.83
CA GLN A 47 -1.59 17.02 -5.68
C GLN A 47 -1.48 18.37 -6.41
N ASP A 48 -2.54 18.74 -7.14
CA ASP A 48 -2.65 20.01 -7.88
C ASP A 48 -1.50 20.23 -8.88
N PHE A 49 -1.06 19.14 -9.52
CA PHE A 49 -0.07 19.15 -10.60
C PHE A 49 -0.68 19.61 -11.93
N ASP A 50 -1.18 20.85 -11.93
CA ASP A 50 -1.85 21.51 -13.03
C ASP A 50 -1.39 22.97 -13.18
N MET A 51 -1.69 23.56 -14.33
CA MET A 51 -1.55 24.98 -14.63
C MET A 51 -2.89 25.48 -15.20
N PRO A 52 -3.36 26.69 -14.86
CA PRO A 52 -4.67 27.16 -15.32
C PRO A 52 -4.84 27.23 -16.85
N ALA A 53 -3.76 27.31 -17.61
CA ALA A 53 -3.81 27.37 -19.08
C ALA A 53 -2.76 26.44 -19.71
N VAL A 54 -1.51 26.89 -19.78
CA VAL A 54 -0.41 26.17 -20.42
C VAL A 54 0.81 26.19 -19.51
N ALA A 55 1.51 25.07 -19.43
CA ALA A 55 2.83 24.99 -18.81
C ALA A 55 3.92 25.22 -19.88
N THR A 56 4.86 26.12 -19.61
CA THR A 56 5.95 26.46 -20.56
C THR A 56 7.20 25.63 -20.32
N SER A 57 7.71 25.63 -19.08
CA SER A 57 8.99 24.99 -18.75
C SER A 57 8.93 24.27 -17.41
N LEU A 58 9.74 23.22 -17.31
CA LEU A 58 9.81 22.31 -16.19
C LEU A 58 11.27 22.00 -15.86
N GLU A 59 11.62 22.10 -14.59
CA GLU A 59 12.94 21.66 -14.11
C GLU A 59 12.82 21.04 -12.72
N LEU A 60 13.50 19.91 -12.53
CA LEU A 60 13.71 19.28 -11.23
C LEU A 60 14.96 19.87 -10.58
N SER A 61 14.90 20.13 -9.28
CA SER A 61 16.07 20.49 -8.48
C SER A 61 17.17 19.42 -8.59
N PRO A 62 18.46 19.79 -8.57
CA PRO A 62 19.57 18.82 -8.52
C PRO A 62 19.41 17.76 -7.42
N ASP A 63 18.83 18.11 -6.28
CA ASP A 63 18.58 17.18 -5.16
C ASP A 63 17.39 16.23 -5.37
N GLY A 64 16.61 16.44 -6.44
CA GLY A 64 15.41 15.67 -6.76
C GLY A 64 14.20 15.90 -5.83
N GLN A 65 14.27 16.87 -4.91
CA GLN A 65 13.20 17.13 -3.92
C GLN A 65 12.15 18.15 -4.38
N TYR A 66 12.48 19.01 -5.34
CA TYR A 66 11.59 20.07 -5.78
C TYR A 66 11.41 20.03 -7.29
N ILE A 67 10.15 20.15 -7.73
CA ILE A 67 9.80 20.33 -9.14
C ILE A 67 9.29 21.76 -9.29
N LEU A 68 9.87 22.50 -10.22
CA LEU A 68 9.44 23.84 -10.57
C LEU A 68 8.77 23.81 -11.94
N ALA A 69 7.60 24.42 -12.01
CA ALA A 69 6.81 24.52 -13.22
C ALA A 69 6.39 25.97 -13.46
N THR A 70 6.54 26.46 -14.69
CA THR A 70 6.11 27.81 -15.08
C THR A 70 4.86 27.74 -15.95
N GLY A 71 3.93 28.68 -15.76
CA GLY A 71 2.70 28.80 -16.54
C GLY A 71 2.51 30.18 -17.16
N THR A 72 1.64 30.25 -18.19
CA THR A 72 1.35 31.48 -18.97
C THR A 72 0.27 32.36 -18.35
N TYR A 73 -0.88 31.77 -17.96
CA TYR A 73 -2.05 32.54 -17.51
C TYR A 73 -1.92 33.07 -16.08
N LYS A 74 -1.85 34.41 -15.98
CA LYS A 74 -1.17 35.13 -14.90
C LYS A 74 0.19 34.46 -14.66
N PRO A 75 1.24 34.92 -15.36
CA PRO A 75 2.47 34.17 -15.44
C PRO A 75 2.94 33.83 -14.03
N ARG A 76 3.13 32.54 -13.76
CA ARG A 76 3.33 32.06 -12.40
C ARG A 76 4.32 30.92 -12.38
N ILE A 77 4.93 30.72 -11.23
CA ILE A 77 5.68 29.52 -10.90
C ILE A 77 4.99 28.76 -9.78
N LYS A 78 4.82 27.47 -10.00
CA LYS A 78 4.45 26.51 -8.97
C LYS A 78 5.69 25.72 -8.57
N CYS A 79 5.98 25.69 -7.27
CA CYS A 79 7.00 24.82 -6.69
C CYS A 79 6.31 23.67 -5.99
N TYR A 80 6.58 22.45 -6.44
CA TYR A 80 6.08 21.23 -5.84
C TYR A 80 7.17 20.64 -4.95
N ASP A 81 6.78 20.27 -3.73
CA ASP A 81 7.61 19.50 -2.83
C ASP A 81 7.27 18.02 -3.01
N VAL A 82 8.27 17.31 -3.50
CA VAL A 82 8.16 15.92 -3.90
C VAL A 82 7.99 14.99 -2.70
N ASN A 83 8.56 15.33 -1.54
CA ASN A 83 8.40 14.52 -0.33
C ASN A 83 7.00 14.63 0.29
N ASN A 84 6.37 15.79 0.12
CA ASN A 84 5.02 16.05 0.62
C ASN A 84 3.94 15.84 -0.46
N LEU A 85 4.33 15.47 -1.69
CA LEU A 85 3.44 15.24 -2.84
C LEU A 85 2.46 16.39 -3.10
N SER A 86 2.86 17.63 -2.82
CA SER A 86 1.96 18.79 -2.84
C SER A 86 2.67 20.08 -3.24
N LEU A 87 1.86 21.07 -3.61
CA LEU A 87 2.33 22.42 -3.89
C LEU A 87 2.91 23.05 -2.62
N LYS A 88 4.16 23.50 -2.69
CA LYS A 88 4.83 24.23 -1.61
C LYS A 88 4.48 25.71 -1.62
N PHE A 89 4.59 26.33 -2.78
CA PHE A 89 4.17 27.72 -2.98
C PHE A 89 3.88 27.99 -4.46
N GLU A 90 3.11 29.05 -4.69
CA GLU A 90 2.91 29.65 -6.00
C GLU A 90 3.35 31.12 -5.94
N ARG A 91 3.98 31.62 -7.00
CA ARG A 91 4.30 33.05 -7.17
C ARG A 91 3.88 33.51 -8.55
N CYS A 92 3.35 34.72 -8.64
CA CYS A 92 3.08 35.37 -9.93
C CYS A 92 4.25 36.27 -10.34
N PHE A 93 4.40 36.44 -11.64
CA PHE A 93 5.36 37.29 -12.32
C PHE A 93 4.66 38.44 -13.04
N ASP A 94 5.45 39.42 -13.45
CA ASP A 94 4.97 40.54 -14.27
C ASP A 94 4.86 40.12 -15.75
N SER A 95 5.72 39.21 -16.22
CA SER A 95 5.76 38.72 -17.60
C SER A 95 6.07 37.22 -17.67
N GLU A 96 5.84 36.63 -18.84
CA GLU A 96 6.03 35.19 -19.08
C GLU A 96 7.50 34.78 -19.01
N VAL A 97 7.75 33.58 -18.48
CA VAL A 97 9.09 32.98 -18.39
C VAL A 97 9.34 32.12 -19.62
N VAL A 98 10.45 32.41 -20.32
CA VAL A 98 10.94 31.63 -21.46
C VAL A 98 11.72 30.42 -20.94
N LYS A 99 12.71 30.66 -20.09
CA LYS A 99 13.53 29.62 -19.46
C LYS A 99 13.93 30.02 -18.06
N PHE A 100 14.17 29.06 -17.20
CA PHE A 100 14.74 29.31 -15.89
C PHE A 100 15.76 28.24 -15.53
N LYS A 101 16.62 28.58 -14.58
CA LYS A 101 17.64 27.68 -14.05
C LYS A 101 17.69 27.76 -12.54
N ILE A 102 17.71 26.61 -11.89
CA ILE A 102 17.95 26.50 -10.44
C ILE A 102 19.46 26.67 -10.19
N LEU A 103 19.83 27.68 -9.40
CA LEU A 103 21.24 28.03 -9.13
C LEU A 103 21.80 27.24 -7.94
N SER A 104 20.94 26.91 -6.98
CA SER A 104 21.27 26.13 -5.78
C SER A 104 20.93 24.65 -6.00
N GLU A 105 21.37 23.79 -5.08
CA GLU A 105 20.93 22.38 -5.07
C GLU A 105 19.42 22.26 -4.76
N ASP A 106 18.93 23.16 -3.91
CA ASP A 106 17.52 23.42 -3.59
C ASP A 106 16.83 24.48 -4.48
N TYR A 107 15.52 24.67 -4.29
CA TYR A 107 14.75 25.83 -4.81
C TYR A 107 15.18 27.19 -4.23
N GLY A 108 16.18 27.23 -3.34
CA GLY A 108 16.54 28.42 -2.55
C GLY A 108 16.94 29.63 -3.39
N LYS A 109 17.60 29.42 -4.54
CA LYS A 109 18.00 30.46 -5.50
C LYS A 109 17.69 30.02 -6.93
N ILE A 110 16.96 30.85 -7.66
CA ILE A 110 16.50 30.56 -9.02
C ILE A 110 16.68 31.81 -9.89
N ALA A 111 17.10 31.64 -11.13
CA ALA A 111 17.15 32.69 -12.14
C ALA A 111 16.09 32.44 -13.22
N PHE A 112 15.30 33.45 -13.54
CA PHE A 112 14.26 33.43 -14.58
C PHE A 112 14.65 34.35 -15.72
N LEU A 113 14.58 33.84 -16.94
CA LEU A 113 14.64 34.64 -18.16
C LEU A 113 13.21 34.90 -18.65
N GLN A 114 12.81 36.17 -18.61
CA GLN A 114 11.49 36.61 -19.03
C GLN A 114 11.47 37.03 -20.51
N ALA A 115 10.28 36.97 -21.12
CA ALA A 115 10.04 37.45 -22.49
C ALA A 115 10.36 38.95 -22.67
N ASP A 116 10.19 39.76 -21.61
CA ASP A 116 10.40 41.21 -21.62
C ASP A 116 11.88 41.66 -21.59
N ARG A 117 12.83 40.76 -21.89
CA ARG A 117 14.30 40.98 -21.77
C ARG A 117 14.77 41.23 -20.34
N TYR A 118 13.99 40.81 -19.36
CA TYR A 118 14.38 40.89 -17.96
C TYR A 118 14.85 39.53 -17.46
N VAL A 119 15.83 39.56 -16.55
CA VAL A 119 16.21 38.44 -15.73
C VAL A 119 15.78 38.72 -14.32
N GLU A 120 14.99 37.82 -13.74
CA GLU A 120 14.57 37.91 -12.35
C GLU A 120 15.27 36.86 -11.51
N PHE A 121 15.91 37.31 -10.44
CA PHE A 121 16.47 36.45 -9.41
C PHE A 121 15.47 36.28 -8.29
N HIS A 122 15.17 35.03 -7.96
CA HIS A 122 14.32 34.69 -6.83
C HIS A 122 15.12 33.97 -5.76
N ALA A 123 14.81 34.32 -4.52
CA ALA A 123 15.25 33.63 -3.33
C ALA A 123 14.07 32.89 -2.66
N ALA A 124 14.34 32.20 -1.56
CA ALA A 124 13.30 31.55 -0.76
C ALA A 124 12.21 32.52 -0.25
N HIS A 125 12.55 33.79 -0.01
CA HIS A 125 11.60 34.81 0.47
C HIS A 125 10.85 35.55 -0.65
N GLY A 126 11.14 35.30 -1.93
CA GLY A 126 10.44 35.93 -3.06
C GLY A 126 11.37 36.45 -4.14
N ARG A 127 10.94 37.51 -4.84
CA ARG A 127 11.73 38.23 -5.84
C ARG A 127 12.85 39.00 -5.14
N HIS A 128 14.09 38.69 -5.50
CA HIS A 128 15.27 39.35 -4.93
C HIS A 128 15.70 40.54 -5.77
N TYR A 129 15.86 40.35 -7.08
CA TYR A 129 16.33 41.40 -7.99
C TYR A 129 15.81 41.18 -9.41
N ARG A 130 15.64 42.28 -10.16
CA ARG A 130 15.24 42.27 -11.57
C ARG A 130 16.25 43.09 -12.36
N LEU A 131 16.85 42.47 -13.37
CA LEU A 131 17.89 43.04 -14.23
C LEU A 131 17.40 43.06 -15.68
N ARG A 132 17.78 44.06 -16.46
CA ARG A 132 17.45 44.15 -17.89
C ARG A 132 18.64 43.75 -18.76
N ILE A 133 18.39 42.93 -19.78
CA ILE A 133 19.34 42.57 -20.83
C ILE A 133 19.11 43.47 -22.06
N PRO A 134 20.16 43.82 -22.84
CA PRO A 134 20.00 44.63 -24.04
C PRO A 134 19.04 44.03 -25.10
N ARG A 135 19.16 42.72 -25.35
CA ARG A 135 18.43 41.98 -26.39
C ARG A 135 17.56 40.87 -25.79
N PHE A 136 16.67 40.31 -26.62
CA PHE A 136 15.80 39.20 -26.24
C PHE A 136 16.62 37.91 -26.05
N GLY A 137 16.42 37.28 -24.89
CA GLY A 137 17.00 35.97 -24.58
C GLY A 137 16.07 34.84 -25.00
N ARG A 138 16.66 33.74 -25.46
CA ARG A 138 15.99 32.45 -25.76
C ARG A 138 16.35 31.38 -24.75
N ASP A 139 17.62 31.32 -24.33
CA ASP A 139 18.11 30.30 -23.41
C ASP A 139 19.04 30.87 -22.34
N LEU A 140 19.21 30.11 -21.27
CA LEU A 140 19.89 30.49 -20.05
C LEU A 140 20.55 29.27 -19.42
N ASP A 141 21.84 29.36 -19.12
CA ASP A 141 22.52 28.35 -18.30
C ASP A 141 23.54 28.94 -17.32
N TYR A 142 23.83 28.19 -16.26
CA TYR A 142 24.64 28.65 -15.14
C TYR A 142 25.92 27.84 -14.99
N HIS A 143 27.05 28.54 -14.99
CA HIS A 143 28.36 27.97 -14.73
C HIS A 143 28.69 28.04 -13.23
N LYS A 144 28.53 26.89 -12.56
CA LYS A 144 28.72 26.76 -11.11
C LYS A 144 30.10 27.22 -10.59
N PRO A 145 31.25 26.89 -11.24
CA PRO A 145 32.56 27.22 -10.68
C PRO A 145 32.90 28.71 -10.66
N SER A 146 32.57 29.47 -11.71
CA SER A 146 32.84 30.92 -11.76
C SER A 146 31.66 31.79 -11.34
N CYS A 147 30.53 31.16 -11.00
CA CYS A 147 29.26 31.82 -10.71
C CYS A 147 28.77 32.74 -11.84
N ASP A 148 29.12 32.42 -13.09
CA ASP A 148 28.69 33.17 -14.27
C ASP A 148 27.39 32.58 -14.83
N LEU A 149 26.43 33.45 -15.10
CA LEU A 149 25.20 33.15 -15.80
C LEU A 149 25.35 33.54 -17.27
N PHE A 150 25.20 32.56 -18.16
CA PHE A 150 25.24 32.76 -19.61
C PHE A 150 23.84 32.97 -20.14
N LEU A 151 23.69 34.02 -20.95
CA LEU A 151 22.43 34.49 -21.48
C LEU A 151 22.54 34.60 -22.98
N VAL A 152 21.66 33.90 -23.67
CA VAL A 152 21.74 33.68 -25.11
C VAL A 152 20.41 34.04 -25.76
N GLY A 153 20.43 34.57 -26.98
CA GLY A 153 19.18 34.84 -27.70
C GLY A 153 19.36 35.45 -29.09
N THR A 154 18.60 36.50 -29.40
CA THR A 154 18.53 37.04 -30.77
C THR A 154 19.80 37.78 -31.21
N SER A 155 20.81 37.90 -30.36
CA SER A 155 22.10 38.53 -30.68
C SER A 155 23.21 37.53 -30.98
N SER A 156 24.22 37.99 -31.71
CA SER A 156 25.53 37.34 -31.87
C SER A 156 26.34 37.31 -30.57
N GLU A 157 26.02 38.19 -29.63
CA GLU A 157 26.68 38.27 -28.33
C GLU A 157 26.05 37.31 -27.31
N ILE A 158 26.89 36.59 -26.59
CA ILE A 158 26.52 35.81 -25.40
C ILE A 158 26.78 36.69 -24.18
N TYR A 159 25.72 37.09 -23.49
CA TYR A 159 25.86 37.94 -22.31
C TYR A 159 26.31 37.12 -21.10
N ARG A 160 27.26 37.67 -20.37
CA ARG A 160 27.83 37.08 -19.17
C ARG A 160 27.47 37.92 -17.97
N LEU A 161 26.78 37.33 -17.01
CA LEU A 161 26.45 37.99 -15.76
C LEU A 161 27.09 37.23 -14.60
N ASN A 162 28.08 37.83 -13.96
CA ASN A 162 28.69 37.22 -12.79
C ASN A 162 27.79 37.47 -11.57
N THR A 163 27.27 36.38 -10.99
CA THR A 163 26.34 36.45 -9.87
C THR A 163 27.02 36.69 -8.51
N GLU A 164 28.33 36.45 -8.41
CA GLU A 164 29.12 36.76 -7.22
C GLU A 164 29.44 38.26 -7.14
N ARG A 165 29.86 38.86 -8.27
CA ARG A 165 30.16 40.30 -8.35
C ARG A 165 28.93 41.17 -8.60
N GLY A 166 27.86 40.59 -9.14
CA GLY A 166 26.64 41.31 -9.51
C GLY A 166 26.82 42.26 -10.70
N GLN A 167 27.75 41.95 -11.61
CA GLN A 167 28.08 42.82 -12.75
C GLN A 167 28.06 42.03 -14.06
N PHE A 168 27.72 42.72 -15.15
CA PHE A 168 27.93 42.20 -16.50
C PHE A 168 29.43 42.17 -16.80
N LEU A 169 29.91 41.02 -17.27
CA LEU A 169 31.23 40.87 -17.84
C LEU A 169 31.17 41.14 -19.34
N GLN A 170 32.34 41.29 -19.96
CA GLN A 170 32.44 41.40 -21.40
C GLN A 170 31.74 40.19 -22.06
N PRO A 171 30.80 40.42 -23.01
CA PRO A 171 30.11 39.34 -23.69
C PRO A 171 31.06 38.55 -24.60
N TYR A 172 30.69 37.32 -24.95
CA TYR A 172 31.37 36.59 -26.02
C TYR A 172 30.76 36.93 -27.37
N GLU A 173 31.59 37.30 -28.32
CA GLU A 173 31.17 37.63 -29.68
C GLU A 173 31.28 36.40 -30.56
N THR A 174 30.13 35.89 -31.02
CA THR A 174 30.06 34.80 -31.98
C THR A 174 29.98 35.35 -33.41
N SER A 175 30.34 34.54 -34.41
CA SER A 175 30.18 34.93 -35.82
C SER A 175 28.75 34.83 -36.32
N ALA A 176 27.85 34.21 -35.56
CA ALA A 176 26.49 33.90 -36.00
C ALA A 176 25.51 35.04 -35.73
N THR A 177 24.46 35.14 -36.54
CA THR A 177 23.43 36.19 -36.41
C THR A 177 22.59 36.06 -35.14
N SER A 178 22.19 34.84 -34.79
CA SER A 178 21.39 34.58 -33.60
C SER A 178 21.64 33.19 -33.05
N ILE A 179 21.33 33.05 -31.76
CA ILE A 179 21.66 31.86 -31.00
C ILE A 179 20.39 31.35 -30.31
N ASN A 180 20.19 30.03 -30.35
CA ASN A 180 18.95 29.41 -29.88
C ASN A 180 19.10 28.69 -28.55
N ALA A 181 20.20 27.95 -28.36
CA ALA A 181 20.41 27.11 -27.19
C ALA A 181 21.82 27.27 -26.63
N CYS A 182 21.96 27.09 -25.33
CA CYS A 182 23.23 27.03 -24.63
C CYS A 182 23.22 25.95 -23.55
N HIS A 183 24.32 25.24 -23.40
CA HIS A 183 24.49 24.31 -22.30
C HIS A 183 25.95 24.24 -21.87
N VAL A 184 26.17 24.30 -20.57
CA VAL A 184 27.48 24.17 -19.92
C VAL A 184 27.66 22.72 -19.52
N ASN A 185 28.81 22.14 -19.86
CA ASN A 185 29.15 20.80 -19.41
C ASN A 185 29.41 20.80 -17.89
N PRO A 186 28.73 19.95 -17.09
CA PRO A 186 28.99 19.88 -15.65
C PRO A 186 30.40 19.38 -15.29
N GLU A 187 31.07 18.60 -16.15
CA GLU A 187 32.39 18.01 -15.86
C GLU A 187 33.56 18.90 -16.31
N HIS A 188 33.60 19.28 -17.59
CA HIS A 188 34.70 20.07 -18.17
C HIS A 188 34.43 21.57 -18.17
N HIS A 189 33.19 21.98 -17.91
CA HIS A 189 32.76 23.37 -17.88
C HIS A 189 32.82 24.12 -19.21
N LEU A 190 32.98 23.41 -20.32
CA LEU A 190 32.86 23.96 -21.66
C LEU A 190 31.41 24.44 -21.90
N LEU A 191 31.27 25.67 -22.40
CA LEU A 191 29.99 26.23 -22.84
C LEU A 191 29.80 25.89 -24.32
N CYS A 192 28.79 25.09 -24.66
CA CYS A 192 28.40 24.89 -26.05
C CYS A 192 27.16 25.69 -26.39
N VAL A 193 27.20 26.31 -27.56
CA VAL A 193 26.23 27.29 -28.02
C VAL A 193 25.75 26.89 -29.41
N GLY A 194 24.43 26.71 -29.56
CA GLY A 194 23.78 26.33 -30.80
C GLY A 194 23.31 27.56 -31.58
N THR A 195 23.86 27.77 -32.77
CA THR A 195 23.54 28.91 -33.62
C THR A 195 22.38 28.62 -34.58
N GLN A 196 21.75 29.68 -35.08
CA GLN A 196 20.74 29.57 -36.13
C GLN A 196 21.34 29.09 -37.47
N GLU A 197 22.64 29.29 -37.68
CA GLU A 197 23.37 28.90 -38.91
C GLU A 197 23.74 27.41 -38.94
N GLY A 198 23.26 26.61 -37.98
CA GLY A 198 23.51 25.16 -37.96
C GLY A 198 24.90 24.79 -37.45
N THR A 199 25.59 25.74 -36.78
CA THR A 199 26.89 25.51 -36.16
C THR A 199 26.74 25.43 -34.64
N VAL A 200 27.57 24.61 -34.01
CA VAL A 200 27.74 24.58 -32.56
C VAL A 200 29.11 25.17 -32.24
N GLU A 201 29.12 26.27 -31.51
CA GLU A 201 30.34 26.90 -31.04
C GLU A 201 30.65 26.49 -29.61
N ALA A 202 31.88 26.07 -29.37
CA ALA A 202 32.39 25.71 -28.06
C ALA A 202 33.26 26.83 -27.50
N TRP A 203 32.92 27.30 -26.30
CA TRP A 203 33.57 28.40 -25.59
C TRP A 203 34.11 27.91 -24.25
N ASP A 204 35.39 28.16 -23.97
CA ASP A 204 35.95 27.89 -22.64
C ASP A 204 35.82 29.14 -21.75
N PRO A 205 35.13 29.06 -20.59
CA PRO A 205 35.02 30.17 -19.64
C PRO A 205 36.36 30.69 -19.11
N ARG A 206 37.40 29.85 -19.09
CA ARG A 206 38.74 30.20 -18.57
C ARG A 206 39.52 31.05 -19.55
N ASP A 207 39.57 30.59 -20.80
CA ASP A 207 40.33 31.25 -21.86
C ASP A 207 39.56 32.43 -22.47
N LYS A 208 38.23 32.45 -22.31
CA LYS A 208 37.32 33.49 -22.85
C LYS A 208 37.33 33.57 -24.38
N THR A 209 37.95 32.59 -25.03
CA THR A 209 38.03 32.47 -26.48
C THR A 209 37.22 31.27 -26.95
N ARG A 210 36.81 31.32 -28.21
CA ARG A 210 36.16 30.19 -28.88
C ARG A 210 37.19 29.07 -29.08
N CYS A 211 36.93 27.90 -28.49
CA CYS A 211 37.80 26.73 -28.58
C CYS A 211 37.62 25.98 -29.91
N GLY A 212 36.39 25.91 -30.42
CA GLY A 212 36.10 25.17 -31.65
C GLY A 212 34.71 25.47 -32.22
N VAL A 213 34.55 25.14 -33.49
CA VAL A 213 33.27 25.22 -34.21
C VAL A 213 32.98 23.87 -34.84
N LEU A 214 31.80 23.34 -34.55
CA LEU A 214 31.27 22.13 -35.15
C LEU A 214 30.17 22.52 -36.14
N ASP A 215 30.29 22.04 -37.38
CA ASP A 215 29.30 22.31 -38.41
C ASP A 215 28.38 21.10 -38.56
N VAL A 216 27.13 21.29 -38.12
CA VAL A 216 26.09 20.25 -38.09
C VAL A 216 25.33 20.22 -39.41
N ALA A 217 25.20 21.37 -40.08
CA ALA A 217 24.43 21.51 -41.30
C ALA A 217 25.01 20.68 -42.45
N VAL A 218 26.34 20.53 -42.53
CA VAL A 218 27.03 19.77 -43.59
C VAL A 218 26.65 18.29 -43.61
N GLN A 219 26.29 17.72 -42.46
CA GLN A 219 26.03 16.29 -42.30
C GLN A 219 24.58 15.91 -42.60
N ILE A 220 23.68 16.89 -42.56
CA ILE A 220 22.27 16.71 -42.88
C ILE A 220 22.10 17.06 -44.35
N GLN A 221 22.45 16.13 -45.23
CA GLN A 221 22.22 16.28 -46.67
C GLN A 221 20.79 15.86 -46.98
N HIS A 222 20.08 16.67 -47.79
CA HIS A 222 18.70 16.45 -48.26
C HIS A 222 17.57 16.77 -47.25
N ASN A 223 17.45 18.04 -46.83
CA ASN A 223 16.25 18.49 -46.11
C ASN A 223 15.67 19.80 -46.68
N GLU A 224 14.34 19.94 -46.64
CA GLU A 224 13.62 21.10 -47.20
C GLU A 224 13.84 22.37 -46.36
N LYS A 225 14.11 22.20 -45.06
CA LYS A 225 14.36 23.30 -44.11
C LYS A 225 15.84 23.37 -43.73
N PHE A 226 16.35 24.58 -43.59
CA PHE A 226 17.70 24.81 -43.12
C PHE A 226 17.87 24.29 -41.67
N PRO A 227 18.83 23.38 -41.40
CA PRO A 227 18.98 22.73 -40.10
C PRO A 227 19.62 23.67 -39.08
N SER A 228 18.81 24.55 -38.48
CA SER A 228 19.27 25.37 -37.35
C SER A 228 19.29 24.55 -36.07
N VAL A 229 20.30 24.79 -35.20
CA VAL A 229 20.41 24.08 -33.92
C VAL A 229 19.38 24.65 -32.95
N SER A 230 18.56 23.78 -32.37
CA SER A 230 17.49 24.13 -31.43
C SER A 230 17.78 23.70 -29.99
N ALA A 231 18.50 22.60 -29.79
CA ALA A 231 18.82 22.08 -28.47
C ALA A 231 20.25 21.53 -28.42
N VAL A 232 20.94 21.75 -27.30
CA VAL A 232 22.27 21.19 -27.04
C VAL A 232 22.27 20.59 -25.64
N LYS A 233 22.76 19.36 -25.50
CA LYS A 233 22.85 18.68 -24.20
C LYS A 233 24.11 17.84 -24.10
N PHE A 234 24.79 17.91 -22.96
CA PHE A 234 25.87 16.98 -22.63
C PHE A 234 25.34 15.80 -21.81
N LYS A 235 25.81 14.59 -22.14
CA LYS A 235 25.64 13.39 -21.29
C LYS A 235 26.74 13.36 -20.24
N ASN A 236 27.98 13.33 -20.72
CA ASN A 236 29.22 13.25 -19.96
C ASN A 236 30.19 14.32 -20.48
N GLY A 237 31.42 14.31 -19.98
CA GLY A 237 32.54 15.07 -20.50
C GLY A 237 32.72 15.02 -22.03
N LEU A 238 32.45 13.87 -22.65
CA LEU A 238 32.80 13.58 -24.05
C LEU A 238 31.61 13.55 -25.01
N HIS A 239 30.46 13.05 -24.57
CA HIS A 239 29.30 12.87 -25.44
C HIS A 239 28.35 14.06 -25.37
N MET A 240 27.99 14.57 -26.55
CA MET A 240 27.10 15.70 -26.74
C MET A 240 25.99 15.32 -27.73
N ALA A 241 24.75 15.70 -27.44
CA ALA A 241 23.65 15.67 -28.40
C ALA A 241 23.35 17.07 -28.90
N VAL A 242 23.05 17.15 -30.19
CA VAL A 242 22.59 18.35 -30.88
C VAL A 242 21.27 18.05 -31.56
N GLY A 243 20.24 18.83 -31.22
CA GLY A 243 18.93 18.80 -31.84
C GLY A 243 18.80 19.90 -32.87
N THR A 244 18.20 19.57 -34.01
CA THR A 244 17.95 20.52 -35.10
C THR A 244 16.46 20.82 -35.24
N THR A 245 16.17 21.98 -35.84
CA THR A 245 14.81 22.36 -36.22
C THR A 245 14.21 21.51 -37.34
N SER A 246 15.05 20.80 -38.08
CA SER A 246 14.66 19.81 -39.10
C SER A 246 14.11 18.50 -38.51
N GLY A 247 14.23 18.26 -37.21
CA GLY A 247 13.80 17.00 -36.59
C GLY A 247 14.90 15.93 -36.53
N HIS A 248 16.15 16.30 -36.80
CA HIS A 248 17.29 15.40 -36.63
C HIS A 248 17.97 15.63 -35.28
N VAL A 249 18.35 14.54 -34.63
CA VAL A 249 19.19 14.51 -33.44
C VAL A 249 20.52 13.88 -33.80
N LEU A 250 21.60 14.60 -33.55
CA LEU A 250 22.96 14.18 -33.86
C LEU A 250 23.71 13.96 -32.55
N LEU A 251 24.30 12.78 -32.40
CA LEU A 251 25.22 12.48 -31.31
C LEU A 251 26.65 12.72 -31.76
N TYR A 252 27.42 13.42 -30.94
CA TYR A 252 28.81 13.74 -31.17
C TYR A 252 29.65 13.28 -29.99
N ASP A 253 30.88 12.84 -30.31
CA ASP A 253 31.99 12.93 -29.38
C ASP A 253 32.68 14.27 -29.64
N ILE A 254 32.97 15.06 -28.60
CA ILE A 254 33.63 16.36 -28.71
C ILE A 254 34.98 16.27 -29.46
N ARG A 255 35.61 15.09 -29.46
CA ARG A 255 36.89 14.85 -30.15
C ARG A 255 36.75 14.70 -31.66
N ALA A 256 35.59 14.31 -32.15
CA ALA A 256 35.33 14.00 -33.55
C ALA A 256 34.45 15.07 -34.18
N LYS A 257 34.76 15.44 -35.43
CA LYS A 257 33.90 16.34 -36.22
C LYS A 257 32.70 15.59 -36.81
N GLU A 258 32.86 14.30 -37.06
CA GLU A 258 31.79 13.44 -37.58
C GLU A 258 30.86 12.98 -36.44
N PRO A 259 29.56 12.79 -36.73
CA PRO A 259 28.61 12.39 -35.72
C PRO A 259 28.79 10.89 -35.48
N LEU A 260 28.63 10.46 -34.23
CA LEU A 260 28.57 9.03 -33.90
C LEU A 260 27.30 8.41 -34.46
N LEU A 261 26.18 9.14 -34.38
CA LEU A 261 24.88 8.68 -34.82
C LEU A 261 24.03 9.88 -35.25
N VAL A 262 23.33 9.73 -36.37
CA VAL A 262 22.28 10.65 -36.81
C VAL A 262 20.95 9.94 -36.71
N LYS A 263 20.05 10.48 -35.88
CA LYS A 263 18.69 9.96 -35.69
C LYS A 263 17.69 10.95 -36.28
N ASP A 264 16.90 10.47 -37.25
CA ASP A 264 15.80 11.25 -37.80
C ASP A 264 14.48 10.90 -37.10
N HIS A 265 13.72 11.93 -36.73
CA HIS A 265 12.38 11.79 -36.21
C HIS A 265 11.31 11.60 -37.29
N LEU A 266 11.63 11.82 -38.57
CA LEU A 266 10.75 11.65 -39.74
C LEU A 266 9.55 12.62 -39.80
N ASN A 267 9.22 13.30 -38.71
CA ASN A 267 8.10 14.23 -38.65
C ASN A 267 8.42 15.63 -39.20
N GLY A 268 9.70 15.97 -39.39
CA GLY A 268 10.13 17.31 -39.82
C GLY A 268 9.77 18.44 -38.84
N LEU A 269 9.50 18.08 -37.57
CA LEU A 269 9.20 19.00 -36.46
C LEU A 269 10.47 19.36 -35.72
N THR A 270 10.45 20.49 -35.01
CA THR A 270 11.62 20.98 -34.28
C THR A 270 11.87 20.14 -33.02
N VAL A 271 13.13 19.76 -32.79
CA VAL A 271 13.52 19.12 -31.53
C VAL A 271 13.63 20.21 -30.46
N LYS A 272 12.71 20.25 -29.48
CA LYS A 272 12.67 21.28 -28.44
C LYS A 272 13.70 21.01 -27.33
N LYS A 273 13.85 19.75 -26.92
CA LYS A 273 14.75 19.38 -25.82
C LYS A 273 15.29 17.97 -25.99
N ILE A 274 16.53 17.79 -25.53
CA ILE A 274 17.19 16.49 -25.46
C ILE A 274 17.68 16.29 -24.03
N ASP A 275 17.53 15.08 -23.52
CA ASP A 275 18.10 14.67 -22.25
C ASP A 275 18.62 13.23 -22.33
N PHE A 276 19.52 12.86 -21.42
CA PHE A 276 20.15 11.55 -21.42
C PHE A 276 19.85 10.79 -20.14
N ASN A 277 19.72 9.47 -20.26
CA ASN A 277 19.73 8.57 -19.12
C ASN A 277 21.09 7.86 -19.03
N PRO A 278 21.95 8.21 -18.06
CA PRO A 278 23.27 7.61 -17.95
C PRO A 278 23.23 6.13 -17.53
N SER A 279 22.16 5.65 -16.89
CA SER A 279 22.12 4.24 -16.43
C SER A 279 21.73 3.24 -17.51
N HIS A 280 20.95 3.65 -18.51
CA HIS A 280 20.43 2.78 -19.58
C HIS A 280 20.96 3.13 -20.98
N ASN A 281 21.89 4.09 -21.10
CA ASN A 281 22.36 4.63 -22.38
C ASN A 281 21.21 5.02 -23.32
N ALA A 282 20.09 5.47 -22.75
CA ALA A 282 18.93 5.92 -23.51
C ALA A 282 19.01 7.43 -23.73
N VAL A 283 18.67 7.86 -24.94
CA VAL A 283 18.53 9.26 -25.32
C VAL A 283 17.04 9.59 -25.39
N TYR A 284 16.67 10.71 -24.77
CA TYR A 284 15.33 11.25 -24.79
C TYR A 284 15.32 12.46 -25.71
N SER A 285 14.53 12.40 -26.78
CA SER A 285 14.42 13.44 -27.78
C SER A 285 12.97 13.89 -27.90
N LEU A 286 12.72 15.15 -27.57
CA LEU A 286 11.39 15.75 -27.55
C LEU A 286 11.13 16.58 -28.80
N ASP A 287 10.10 16.21 -29.54
CA ASP A 287 9.48 17.04 -30.57
C ASP A 287 8.23 17.73 -30.01
N ASP A 288 7.56 18.52 -30.85
CA ASP A 288 6.28 19.16 -30.50
C ASP A 288 5.17 18.13 -30.19
N ALA A 289 5.13 17.00 -30.92
CA ALA A 289 4.05 16.02 -30.81
C ALA A 289 4.38 14.79 -29.93
N MET A 290 5.65 14.36 -29.89
CA MET A 290 6.04 13.13 -29.21
C MET A 290 7.43 13.22 -28.57
N LEU A 291 7.61 12.47 -27.49
CA LEU A 291 8.93 12.14 -26.96
C LEU A 291 9.35 10.77 -27.49
N LYS A 292 10.46 10.72 -28.23
CA LYS A 292 11.09 9.44 -28.62
C LYS A 292 12.17 9.05 -27.63
N ILE A 293 12.21 7.77 -27.29
CA ILE A 293 13.23 7.15 -26.45
C ILE A 293 13.93 6.10 -27.28
N TRP A 294 15.24 6.24 -27.42
CA TRP A 294 16.04 5.37 -28.26
C TRP A 294 17.41 5.13 -27.64
N ASP A 295 18.04 4.02 -28.01
CA ASP A 295 19.34 3.62 -27.47
C ASP A 295 20.48 4.34 -28.21
N GLU A 296 21.41 4.91 -27.46
CA GLU A 296 22.52 5.73 -27.95
C GLU A 296 23.44 4.99 -28.92
N ASN A 297 23.72 3.71 -28.66
CA ASN A 297 24.69 2.94 -29.44
C ASN A 297 24.08 2.37 -30.72
N THR A 298 22.84 1.87 -30.62
CA THR A 298 22.19 1.18 -31.74
C THR A 298 21.31 2.11 -32.58
N GLY A 299 20.91 3.25 -32.03
CA GLY A 299 19.93 4.15 -32.65
C GLY A 299 18.53 3.54 -32.77
N LYS A 300 18.28 2.36 -32.21
CA LYS A 300 16.97 1.72 -32.25
C LYS A 300 16.01 2.41 -31.30
N GLN A 301 14.79 2.65 -31.77
CA GLN A 301 13.74 3.25 -30.96
C GLN A 301 13.19 2.20 -30.00
N MET A 302 13.26 2.49 -28.70
CA MET A 302 12.76 1.61 -27.64
C MET A 302 11.29 1.88 -27.37
N ALA A 303 10.94 3.16 -27.22
CA ALA A 303 9.61 3.61 -26.86
C ALA A 303 9.35 5.00 -27.44
N TYR A 304 8.08 5.37 -27.52
CA TYR A 304 7.67 6.76 -27.73
C TYR A 304 6.47 7.08 -26.84
N ILE A 305 6.40 8.32 -26.40
CA ILE A 305 5.28 8.86 -25.63
C ILE A 305 4.57 9.86 -26.53
N GLU A 306 3.31 9.54 -26.84
CA GLU A 306 2.39 10.42 -27.55
C GLU A 306 1.33 10.95 -26.59
N SER A 307 0.85 12.15 -26.88
CA SER A 307 -0.26 12.75 -26.15
C SER A 307 -1.13 13.57 -27.11
N ASN A 308 -2.35 13.90 -26.67
CA ASN A 308 -3.32 14.58 -27.52
C ASN A 308 -3.00 16.07 -27.77
N SER A 309 -2.19 16.70 -26.91
CA SER A 309 -1.73 18.09 -27.12
C SER A 309 -0.22 18.19 -27.15
N ASN A 310 0.28 19.34 -27.57
CA ASN A 310 1.69 19.53 -27.89
C ASN A 310 2.55 19.68 -26.63
N PHE A 311 3.77 19.14 -26.67
CA PHE A 311 4.76 19.22 -25.61
C PHE A 311 5.63 20.48 -25.75
N ASN A 312 5.84 21.20 -24.65
CA ASN A 312 6.72 22.37 -24.59
C ASN A 312 8.09 22.03 -24.00
N ASP A 313 8.10 21.34 -22.87
CA ASP A 313 9.31 20.97 -22.14
C ASP A 313 9.07 19.64 -21.41
N PHE A 314 10.14 18.92 -21.09
CA PHE A 314 10.08 17.73 -20.25
C PHE A 314 11.22 17.72 -19.23
N SER A 315 11.01 17.10 -18.09
CA SER A 315 12.05 16.89 -17.08
C SER A 315 12.00 15.44 -16.61
N THR A 316 13.18 14.83 -16.53
CA THR A 316 13.37 13.49 -15.99
C THR A 316 13.98 13.59 -14.59
N SER A 317 13.56 12.70 -13.69
CA SER A 317 14.29 12.50 -12.43
C SER A 317 15.53 11.62 -12.64
N PRO A 318 16.70 11.99 -12.10
CA PRO A 318 17.94 11.24 -12.31
C PRO A 318 17.79 9.76 -11.93
N ARG A 319 18.25 8.87 -12.81
CA ARG A 319 18.33 7.41 -12.58
C ARG A 319 16.98 6.68 -12.41
N SER A 320 15.85 7.34 -12.66
CA SER A 320 14.52 6.70 -12.64
C SER A 320 13.78 6.90 -13.95
N GLY A 321 12.81 6.02 -14.22
CA GLY A 321 11.98 6.07 -15.43
C GLY A 321 10.79 7.03 -15.35
N LEU A 322 10.87 8.10 -14.54
CA LEU A 322 9.76 9.01 -14.32
C LEU A 322 9.96 10.35 -15.08
N PHE A 323 8.95 10.71 -15.86
CA PHE A 323 8.92 11.87 -16.74
C PHE A 323 7.83 12.84 -16.35
N PHE A 324 8.17 14.12 -16.30
CA PHE A 324 7.25 15.23 -16.15
C PHE A 324 7.19 16.02 -17.46
N PHE A 325 5.99 16.28 -17.97
CA PHE A 325 5.78 17.04 -19.20
C PHE A 325 5.05 18.34 -18.96
N ALA A 326 5.55 19.40 -19.59
CA ALA A 326 4.89 20.68 -19.75
C ALA A 326 4.22 20.65 -21.12
N GLN A 327 2.91 20.83 -21.14
CA GLN A 327 2.06 20.60 -22.30
C GLN A 327 1.09 21.76 -22.46
N GLU A 328 0.53 21.91 -23.66
CA GLU A 328 -0.58 22.81 -23.96
C GLU A 328 -1.92 22.26 -23.43
N ASP A 329 -1.95 21.84 -22.17
CA ASP A 329 -3.15 21.45 -21.44
C ASP A 329 -3.06 21.95 -20.00
N VAL A 330 -4.22 22.03 -19.33
CA VAL A 330 -4.33 22.45 -17.94
C VAL A 330 -3.58 21.47 -17.05
N LYS A 331 -3.64 20.17 -17.34
CA LYS A 331 -2.92 19.16 -16.56
C LYS A 331 -1.54 18.91 -17.14
N MET A 332 -0.57 18.87 -16.24
CA MET A 332 0.79 18.46 -16.58
C MET A 332 0.86 16.94 -16.51
N MET A 333 1.37 16.33 -17.57
CA MET A 333 1.37 14.87 -17.70
C MET A 333 2.59 14.27 -17.01
N THR A 334 2.36 13.16 -16.30
CA THR A 334 3.41 12.38 -15.66
C THR A 334 3.38 10.96 -16.19
N TYR A 335 4.51 10.51 -16.74
CA TYR A 335 4.66 9.18 -17.28
C TYR A 335 5.71 8.41 -16.49
N TYR A 336 5.46 7.13 -16.30
CA TYR A 336 6.38 6.22 -15.64
C TYR A 336 6.66 5.02 -16.54
N ILE A 337 7.95 4.70 -16.72
CA ILE A 337 8.43 3.57 -17.53
C ILE A 337 9.33 2.70 -16.64
N PRO A 338 8.83 1.56 -16.14
CA PRO A 338 9.60 0.68 -15.24
C PRO A 338 10.89 0.14 -15.86
N SER A 339 10.90 -0.11 -17.18
CA SER A 339 12.07 -0.67 -17.88
C SER A 339 13.27 0.29 -17.97
N LEU A 340 13.03 1.61 -17.83
CA LEU A 340 14.08 2.64 -17.86
C LEU A 340 14.65 2.95 -16.48
N GLY A 341 14.08 2.37 -15.42
CA GLY A 341 14.60 2.49 -14.07
C GLY A 341 13.50 2.44 -13.00
N PRO A 342 13.88 2.08 -11.76
CA PRO A 342 12.95 2.01 -10.63
C PRO A 342 12.37 3.38 -10.29
N ALA A 343 11.20 3.41 -9.64
CA ALA A 343 10.66 4.66 -9.14
C ALA A 343 11.60 5.32 -8.10
N PRO A 344 11.62 6.66 -8.03
CA PRO A 344 12.44 7.36 -7.05
C PRO A 344 11.95 7.08 -5.62
N ARG A 345 12.83 7.30 -4.61
CA ARG A 345 12.59 6.89 -3.21
C ARG A 345 11.26 7.37 -2.60
N TRP A 346 10.77 8.53 -3.01
CA TRP A 346 9.51 9.10 -2.52
C TRP A 346 8.27 8.48 -3.20
N CYS A 347 8.46 7.78 -4.32
CA CYS A 347 7.46 7.07 -5.11
C CYS A 347 7.66 5.56 -5.15
N SER A 348 8.26 4.95 -4.13
CA SER A 348 8.50 3.50 -4.17
C SER A 348 7.21 2.66 -4.30
N PHE A 349 6.05 3.24 -3.97
CA PHE A 349 4.76 2.58 -4.13
C PHE A 349 4.34 2.42 -5.59
N LEU A 350 4.90 3.22 -6.52
CA LEU A 350 4.56 3.12 -7.95
C LEU A 350 5.00 1.78 -8.52
N ASP A 351 6.17 1.27 -8.12
CA ASP A 351 6.68 -0.03 -8.57
C ASP A 351 5.70 -1.15 -8.16
N ASN A 352 5.30 -1.17 -6.88
CA ASN A 352 4.30 -2.13 -6.38
C ASN A 352 2.97 -2.01 -7.13
N LEU A 353 2.51 -0.79 -7.41
CA LEU A 353 1.25 -0.56 -8.09
C LEU A 353 1.32 -1.01 -9.55
N THR A 354 2.46 -0.82 -10.22
CA THR A 354 2.67 -1.35 -11.56
C THR A 354 2.72 -2.88 -11.56
N GLU A 355 3.38 -3.50 -10.58
CA GLU A 355 3.39 -4.96 -10.41
C GLU A 355 1.99 -5.53 -10.13
N GLU A 356 1.21 -4.85 -9.29
CA GLU A 356 -0.20 -5.21 -9.02
C GLU A 356 -1.04 -5.13 -10.30
N ILE A 357 -0.94 -4.03 -11.07
CA ILE A 357 -1.66 -3.90 -12.36
C ILE A 357 -1.23 -5.00 -13.35
N GLU A 358 0.06 -5.35 -13.37
CA GLU A 358 0.53 -6.45 -14.22
C GLU A 358 -0.03 -7.80 -13.78
N SER A 359 -0.19 -8.03 -12.48
CA SER A 359 -0.80 -9.25 -11.94
C SER A 359 -2.32 -9.32 -12.18
N GLU A 360 -3.04 -8.20 -12.06
CA GLU A 360 -4.49 -8.13 -12.31
C GLU A 360 -4.85 -8.44 -13.77
N GLY A 361 -3.98 -8.07 -14.71
CA GLY A 361 -4.15 -8.38 -16.14
C GLY A 361 -4.21 -9.87 -16.44
N VAL A 362 -3.69 -10.73 -15.56
CA VAL A 362 -3.62 -12.18 -15.77
C VAL A 362 -4.79 -12.93 -15.10
N GLN A 363 -5.48 -12.36 -14.10
CA GLN A 363 -6.34 -13.16 -13.20
C GLN A 363 -7.87 -13.16 -13.46
N ASN A 364 -8.47 -12.25 -14.22
CA ASN A 364 -9.92 -12.00 -14.02
C ASN A 364 -10.93 -12.51 -15.08
N ILE A 365 -10.71 -13.66 -15.74
CA ILE A 365 -11.75 -14.21 -16.65
C ILE A 365 -12.68 -15.22 -15.97
N TYR A 366 -12.23 -15.87 -14.88
CA TYR A 366 -12.97 -16.97 -14.23
C TYR A 366 -13.20 -16.81 -12.73
N ASP A 367 -12.68 -15.78 -12.07
CA ASP A 367 -12.83 -15.61 -10.61
C ASP A 367 -14.28 -15.37 -10.16
N ASP A 368 -15.11 -14.77 -11.02
CA ASP A 368 -16.54 -14.57 -10.76
C ASP A 368 -17.41 -15.80 -11.12
N TYR A 369 -16.79 -16.87 -11.66
CA TYR A 369 -17.50 -18.06 -12.13
C TYR A 369 -17.28 -19.24 -11.18
N LYS A 370 -18.36 -19.88 -10.75
CA LYS A 370 -18.31 -21.14 -10.03
C LYS A 370 -18.50 -22.30 -11.01
N PHE A 371 -17.60 -23.28 -10.96
CA PHE A 371 -17.77 -24.55 -11.66
C PHE A 371 -18.83 -25.40 -10.96
N ILE A 372 -19.77 -25.94 -11.74
CA ILE A 372 -20.89 -26.76 -11.28
C ILE A 372 -20.98 -28.00 -12.15
N THR A 373 -21.18 -29.15 -11.51
CA THR A 373 -21.40 -30.42 -12.21
C THR A 373 -22.84 -30.51 -12.73
N LYS A 374 -23.09 -31.36 -13.75
CA LYS A 374 -24.45 -31.52 -14.29
C LYS A 374 -25.48 -31.95 -13.22
N GLN A 375 -25.06 -32.73 -12.23
CA GLN A 375 -25.90 -33.15 -11.10
C GLN A 375 -26.28 -31.97 -10.19
N GLU A 376 -25.31 -31.14 -9.82
CA GLU A 376 -25.57 -29.95 -9.00
C GLU A 376 -26.44 -28.90 -9.73
N LEU A 377 -26.37 -28.83 -11.06
CA LEU A 377 -27.24 -27.96 -11.86
C LEU A 377 -28.70 -28.45 -11.81
N ALA A 378 -28.91 -29.77 -11.81
CA ALA A 378 -30.20 -30.42 -11.66
C ALA A 378 -30.79 -30.18 -10.27
N ASP A 379 -29.97 -30.33 -9.22
CA ASP A 379 -30.38 -30.09 -7.83
C ASP A 379 -30.79 -28.63 -7.57
N LEU A 380 -30.19 -27.69 -8.30
CA LEU A 380 -30.54 -26.26 -8.25
C LEU A 380 -31.73 -25.89 -9.13
N GLY A 381 -32.29 -26.83 -9.91
CA GLY A 381 -33.41 -26.59 -10.82
C GLY A 381 -33.08 -25.71 -12.03
N LEU A 382 -31.80 -25.62 -12.42
CA LEU A 382 -31.30 -24.73 -13.46
C LEU A 382 -31.04 -25.43 -14.82
N GLU A 383 -31.57 -26.63 -15.04
CA GLU A 383 -31.39 -27.39 -16.29
C GLU A 383 -31.90 -26.66 -17.54
N HIS A 384 -32.93 -25.82 -17.37
CA HIS A 384 -33.50 -25.02 -18.45
C HIS A 384 -32.55 -23.94 -19.00
N LEU A 385 -31.42 -23.68 -18.32
CA LEU A 385 -30.39 -22.73 -18.77
C LEU A 385 -29.29 -23.41 -19.62
N GLU A 386 -29.33 -24.74 -19.80
CA GLU A 386 -28.41 -25.46 -20.67
C GLU A 386 -28.52 -24.92 -22.11
N GLY A 387 -27.39 -24.46 -22.68
CA GLY A 387 -27.33 -23.86 -24.02
C GLY A 387 -27.54 -22.34 -24.07
N SER A 388 -27.86 -21.69 -22.94
CA SER A 388 -27.88 -20.24 -22.83
C SER A 388 -26.47 -19.66 -22.57
N ASN A 389 -26.24 -18.40 -22.92
CA ASN A 389 -24.96 -17.71 -22.67
C ASN A 389 -24.65 -17.48 -21.16
N MET A 390 -25.57 -17.85 -20.26
CA MET A 390 -25.39 -17.75 -18.81
C MET A 390 -24.62 -18.95 -18.21
N LEU A 391 -24.57 -20.09 -18.92
CA LEU A 391 -23.79 -21.26 -18.53
C LEU A 391 -22.71 -21.50 -19.59
N ARG A 392 -21.45 -21.43 -19.18
CA ARG A 392 -20.33 -21.80 -20.07
C ARG A 392 -20.00 -23.27 -19.87
N ALA A 393 -20.23 -24.09 -20.88
CA ALA A 393 -19.86 -25.50 -20.84
C ALA A 393 -18.34 -25.65 -20.75
N TYR A 394 -17.87 -26.48 -19.81
CA TYR A 394 -16.46 -26.81 -19.67
C TYR A 394 -16.29 -28.26 -19.24
N MET A 395 -15.66 -29.06 -20.11
CA MET A 395 -15.35 -30.49 -19.95
C MET A 395 -16.55 -31.37 -19.56
N HIS A 396 -16.96 -31.35 -18.29
CA HIS A 396 -17.99 -32.22 -17.70
C HIS A 396 -19.01 -31.45 -16.84
N GLY A 397 -18.99 -30.12 -16.92
CA GLY A 397 -19.87 -29.26 -16.13
C GLY A 397 -20.03 -27.89 -16.78
N PHE A 398 -20.50 -26.94 -15.99
CA PHE A 398 -20.81 -25.59 -16.41
C PHE A 398 -20.20 -24.58 -15.45
N PHE A 399 -19.66 -23.50 -15.99
CA PHE A 399 -19.35 -22.30 -15.23
C PHE A 399 -20.58 -21.40 -15.20
N ILE A 400 -21.02 -21.04 -13.99
CA ILE A 400 -22.10 -20.08 -13.74
C ILE A 400 -21.57 -18.89 -12.96
N ASP A 401 -22.13 -17.70 -13.14
CA ASP A 401 -21.79 -16.55 -12.30
C ASP A 401 -22.11 -16.84 -10.82
N ILE A 402 -21.18 -16.52 -9.92
CA ILE A 402 -21.29 -16.81 -8.48
C ILE A 402 -22.53 -16.15 -7.84
N ARG A 403 -22.97 -15.01 -8.38
CA ARG A 403 -24.19 -14.31 -7.94
C ARG A 403 -25.46 -15.09 -8.27
N LEU A 404 -25.50 -15.70 -9.45
CA LEU A 404 -26.65 -16.47 -9.89
C LEU A 404 -26.70 -17.83 -9.16
N TYR A 405 -25.54 -18.45 -8.97
CA TYR A 405 -25.40 -19.62 -8.10
C TYR A 405 -25.92 -19.38 -6.69
N ASN A 406 -25.49 -18.30 -6.04
CA ASN A 406 -25.87 -18.02 -4.65
C ASN A 406 -27.38 -17.74 -4.52
N LYS A 407 -28.00 -17.11 -5.51
CA LYS A 407 -29.46 -16.92 -5.55
C LYS A 407 -30.19 -18.24 -5.73
N ALA A 408 -29.75 -19.09 -6.65
CA ALA A 408 -30.34 -20.39 -6.88
C ALA A 408 -30.20 -21.28 -5.64
N LYS A 409 -29.03 -21.30 -5.00
CA LYS A 409 -28.78 -22.05 -3.77
C LYS A 409 -29.65 -21.58 -2.60
N ALA A 410 -29.86 -20.27 -2.46
CA ALA A 410 -30.73 -19.72 -1.42
C ALA A 410 -32.22 -20.09 -1.61
N ILE A 411 -32.65 -20.30 -2.86
CA ILE A 411 -34.01 -20.74 -3.20
C ILE A 411 -34.15 -22.25 -3.01
N ALA A 412 -33.13 -23.02 -3.41
CA ALA A 412 -33.14 -24.48 -3.32
C ALA A 412 -33.11 -24.98 -1.86
N ASP A 413 -32.36 -24.31 -0.96
CA ASP A 413 -32.23 -24.71 0.44
C ASP A 413 -32.71 -23.65 1.47
N PRO A 414 -34.03 -23.43 1.65
CA PRO A 414 -34.55 -22.45 2.61
C PRO A 414 -34.20 -22.75 4.08
N PHE A 415 -33.97 -24.03 4.43
CA PHE A 415 -33.75 -24.49 5.80
C PHE A 415 -32.28 -24.69 6.18
N ALA A 416 -31.33 -24.35 5.31
CA ALA A 416 -29.90 -24.56 5.56
C ALA A 416 -29.41 -23.87 6.84
N PHE A 417 -29.90 -22.66 7.13
CA PHE A 417 -29.52 -21.91 8.31
C PHE A 417 -30.04 -22.53 9.61
N GLU A 418 -31.27 -23.08 9.60
CA GLU A 418 -31.86 -23.73 10.76
C GLU A 418 -31.20 -25.08 11.06
N ARG A 419 -30.86 -25.85 10.03
CA ARG A 419 -30.11 -27.11 10.17
C ARG A 419 -28.73 -26.85 10.75
N TYR A 420 -28.00 -25.89 10.19
CA TYR A 420 -26.69 -25.49 10.69
C TYR A 420 -26.75 -25.00 12.16
N ARG A 421 -27.78 -24.23 12.51
CA ARG A 421 -28.01 -23.80 13.90
C ARG A 421 -28.28 -24.97 14.83
N LYS A 422 -29.12 -25.92 14.42
CA LYS A 422 -29.42 -27.14 15.20
C LYS A 422 -28.17 -28.00 15.42
N GLU A 423 -27.34 -28.19 14.40
CA GLU A 423 -26.08 -28.93 14.50
C GLU A 423 -25.07 -28.26 15.44
N LYS A 424 -24.91 -26.94 15.34
CA LYS A 424 -24.06 -26.16 16.27
C LYS A 424 -24.53 -26.26 17.71
N ILE A 425 -25.85 -26.20 17.94
CA ILE A 425 -26.44 -26.38 19.26
C ILE A 425 -26.21 -27.80 19.77
N ALA A 426 -26.37 -28.82 18.93
CA ALA A 426 -26.12 -30.21 19.29
C ALA A 426 -24.64 -30.45 19.66
N GLN A 427 -23.69 -29.94 18.88
CA GLN A 427 -22.26 -30.02 19.18
C GLN A 427 -21.89 -29.31 20.50
N GLN A 428 -22.54 -28.19 20.78
CA GLN A 428 -22.32 -27.45 22.03
C GLN A 428 -22.94 -28.17 23.24
N ILE A 429 -24.08 -28.84 23.06
CA ILE A 429 -24.68 -29.72 24.06
C ILE A 429 -23.79 -30.94 24.31
N GLU A 430 -23.24 -31.55 23.27
CA GLU A 430 -22.35 -32.70 23.39
C GLU A 430 -21.02 -32.35 24.06
N GLY A 431 -20.43 -31.21 23.71
CA GLY A 431 -19.23 -30.68 24.38
C GLY A 431 -19.46 -30.23 25.83
N SER A 432 -20.70 -29.91 26.20
CA SER A 432 -21.05 -29.49 27.57
C SER A 432 -21.53 -30.63 28.47
N ARG A 433 -21.78 -31.82 27.92
CA ARG A 433 -22.02 -33.03 28.72
C ARG A 433 -20.70 -33.48 29.35
N PRO A 434 -20.52 -33.43 30.68
CA PRO A 434 -19.34 -34.03 31.30
C PRO A 434 -19.39 -35.54 31.08
N ALA A 435 -18.27 -36.13 30.66
CA ALA A 435 -18.11 -37.56 30.46
C ALA A 435 -18.30 -38.31 31.79
N ARG A 436 -19.57 -38.57 32.14
CA ARG A 436 -19.96 -39.28 33.34
C ARG A 436 -20.01 -40.75 32.99
N LEU A 437 -19.03 -41.48 33.54
CA LEU A 437 -18.76 -42.92 33.43
C LEU A 437 -17.81 -43.33 32.28
N GLN A 438 -16.53 -43.01 32.44
CA GLN A 438 -15.49 -43.94 32.00
C GLN A 438 -15.18 -44.90 33.16
N LEU A 439 -15.68 -46.13 33.07
CA LEU A 439 -15.17 -47.26 33.84
C LEU A 439 -13.68 -47.42 33.47
N LYS A 440 -12.78 -46.90 34.30
CA LYS A 440 -11.33 -47.09 34.12
C LYS A 440 -10.97 -48.53 34.50
N SER A 441 -11.09 -49.47 33.57
CA SER A 441 -10.16 -50.60 33.55
C SER A 441 -8.79 -50.02 33.21
N LYS A 442 -7.84 -50.06 34.15
CA LYS A 442 -6.48 -49.55 33.92
C LYS A 442 -5.76 -50.49 32.94
N LEU A 443 -5.99 -50.30 31.65
CA LEU A 443 -5.20 -50.93 30.61
C LEU A 443 -3.81 -50.27 30.57
N PRO A 444 -2.72 -51.04 30.58
CA PRO A 444 -1.36 -50.51 30.47
C PRO A 444 -1.11 -49.85 29.11
N LYS A 445 -0.13 -48.93 29.05
CA LYS A 445 0.17 -48.17 27.83
C LYS A 445 0.87 -48.99 26.76
N VAL A 446 1.69 -49.96 27.14
CA VAL A 446 2.47 -50.84 26.25
C VAL A 446 1.84 -52.24 26.26
N ASN A 447 1.77 -52.90 25.10
CA ASN A 447 1.17 -54.24 24.92
C ASN A 447 -0.31 -54.36 25.36
N LYS A 448 -1.14 -53.41 24.92
CA LYS A 448 -2.60 -53.36 25.21
C LYS A 448 -3.32 -54.67 24.84
N GLU A 449 -3.04 -55.21 23.66
CA GLU A 449 -3.65 -56.45 23.18
C GLU A 449 -3.25 -57.67 24.03
N LEU A 450 -2.04 -57.69 24.60
CA LEU A 450 -1.59 -58.77 25.49
C LEU A 450 -2.28 -58.68 26.85
N ALA A 451 -2.40 -57.47 27.40
CA ALA A 451 -3.07 -57.23 28.67
C ALA A 451 -4.58 -57.55 28.59
N GLU A 452 -5.24 -57.22 27.47
CA GLU A 452 -6.63 -57.60 27.21
C GLU A 452 -6.80 -59.12 27.11
N LYS A 453 -5.88 -59.82 26.43
CA LYS A 453 -5.90 -61.29 26.36
C LYS A 453 -5.71 -61.94 27.74
N LEU A 454 -4.80 -61.43 28.57
CA LEU A 454 -4.54 -61.97 29.91
C LEU A 454 -5.69 -61.68 30.89
N LEU A 455 -6.39 -60.55 30.77
CA LEU A 455 -7.62 -60.27 31.53
C LEU A 455 -8.72 -61.27 31.18
N VAL A 456 -8.93 -61.54 29.90
CA VAL A 456 -9.89 -62.57 29.44
C VAL A 456 -9.48 -63.97 29.93
N GLU A 457 -8.18 -64.30 29.93
CA GLU A 457 -7.70 -65.60 30.45
C GLU A 457 -7.78 -65.71 31.98
N GLN A 458 -7.67 -64.61 32.72
CA GLN A 458 -7.90 -64.56 34.16
C GLN A 458 -9.37 -64.83 34.48
N GLU A 459 -10.29 -64.34 33.66
CA GLU A 459 -11.73 -64.55 33.84
C GLU A 459 -12.16 -65.97 33.41
N GLU A 460 -11.72 -66.44 32.24
CA GLU A 460 -12.24 -67.66 31.58
C GLU A 460 -11.29 -68.88 31.52
N GLY A 461 -10.04 -68.79 32.01
CA GLY A 461 -9.03 -69.85 31.85
C GLY A 461 -9.21 -71.08 32.75
N SER A 462 -8.79 -72.27 32.26
CA SER A 462 -8.66 -73.49 33.08
C SER A 462 -7.45 -73.39 34.03
N GLY A 463 -7.53 -74.02 35.20
CA GLY A 463 -6.77 -73.63 36.42
C GLY A 463 -5.27 -73.35 36.32
N LYS A 464 -4.53 -73.96 35.38
CA LYS A 464 -3.10 -73.65 35.15
C LYS A 464 -2.85 -72.36 34.35
N LEU A 465 -3.72 -72.02 33.40
CA LEU A 465 -3.62 -70.78 32.61
C LEU A 465 -4.12 -69.57 33.41
N LYS A 466 -5.19 -69.74 34.21
CA LYS A 466 -5.73 -68.68 35.07
C LYS A 466 -4.74 -68.24 36.14
N THR A 467 -4.01 -69.18 36.73
CA THR A 467 -2.95 -68.89 37.70
C THR A 467 -1.79 -68.15 37.03
N ALA A 468 -1.32 -68.61 35.86
CA ALA A 468 -0.27 -67.94 35.09
C ALA A 468 -0.66 -66.50 34.68
N ALA A 469 -1.87 -66.27 34.18
CA ALA A 469 -2.37 -64.94 33.81
C ALA A 469 -2.47 -63.99 35.01
N SER A 470 -2.93 -64.49 36.16
CA SER A 470 -2.98 -63.71 37.39
C SER A 470 -1.59 -63.38 37.94
N THR A 471 -0.61 -64.28 37.81
CA THR A 471 0.78 -64.04 38.20
C THR A 471 1.44 -63.01 37.27
N LEU A 472 1.20 -63.07 35.95
CA LEU A 472 1.79 -62.13 35.00
C LEU A 472 1.22 -60.71 35.12
N LEU A 473 -0.05 -60.56 35.48
CA LEU A 473 -0.66 -59.24 35.72
C LEU A 473 -0.37 -58.67 37.12
N GLY A 474 -0.12 -59.53 38.11
CA GLY A 474 0.02 -59.15 39.51
C GLY A 474 1.45 -59.12 40.07
N ASP A 475 2.42 -59.79 39.44
CA ASP A 475 3.81 -59.86 39.91
C ASP A 475 4.60 -58.63 39.45
N ASP A 476 5.19 -57.91 40.41
CA ASP A 476 5.98 -56.69 40.19
C ASP A 476 7.18 -56.91 39.25
N ARG A 477 7.67 -58.15 39.11
CA ARG A 477 8.76 -58.49 38.18
C ARG A 477 8.38 -58.39 36.71
N PHE A 478 7.09 -58.52 36.37
CA PHE A 478 6.60 -58.45 34.98
C PHE A 478 5.96 -57.10 34.65
N LYS A 479 5.92 -56.18 35.62
CA LYS A 479 5.44 -54.80 35.43
C LYS A 479 6.22 -54.04 34.35
N THR A 480 7.51 -54.34 34.20
CA THR A 480 8.37 -53.76 33.16
C THR A 480 7.94 -54.12 31.74
N MET A 481 7.25 -55.25 31.53
CA MET A 481 6.72 -55.69 30.22
C MET A 481 5.56 -54.82 29.72
N PHE A 482 4.87 -54.13 30.64
CA PHE A 482 3.66 -53.34 30.37
C PHE A 482 3.89 -51.82 30.47
N GLU A 483 5.05 -51.40 30.99
CA GLU A 483 5.43 -50.00 31.15
C GLU A 483 6.56 -49.56 30.21
N ASN A 484 7.51 -50.44 29.86
CA ASN A 484 8.67 -50.08 29.05
C ASN A 484 8.44 -50.37 27.53
N PRO A 485 8.57 -49.37 26.64
CA PRO A 485 8.36 -49.53 25.19
C PRO A 485 9.30 -50.53 24.51
N ASP A 486 10.48 -50.81 25.08
CA ASP A 486 11.42 -51.79 24.50
C ASP A 486 10.87 -53.24 24.48
N PHE A 487 9.82 -53.52 25.26
CA PHE A 487 9.13 -54.82 25.29
C PHE A 487 7.86 -54.84 24.44
N GLU A 488 7.62 -53.83 23.59
CA GLU A 488 6.50 -53.82 22.66
C GLU A 488 6.62 -54.97 21.65
N VAL A 489 5.57 -55.78 21.53
CA VAL A 489 5.57 -56.92 20.62
C VAL A 489 5.47 -56.43 19.18
N ASP A 490 6.61 -56.42 18.49
CA ASP A 490 6.69 -56.07 17.07
C ASP A 490 6.13 -57.20 16.20
N LYS A 491 5.02 -56.91 15.51
CA LYS A 491 4.33 -57.84 14.62
C LYS A 491 5.05 -58.03 13.28
N GLU A 492 6.00 -57.16 12.95
CA GLU A 492 6.74 -57.17 11.69
C GLU A 492 8.02 -58.00 11.76
N ALA A 493 8.52 -58.30 12.95
CA ALA A 493 9.71 -59.13 13.16
C ALA A 493 9.54 -60.56 12.59
N ASP A 494 10.57 -61.05 11.90
CA ASP A 494 10.55 -62.35 11.22
C ASP A 494 10.28 -63.51 12.18
N GLU A 495 10.80 -63.43 13.42
CA GLU A 495 10.58 -64.43 14.48
C GLU A 495 9.11 -64.52 14.89
N TYR A 496 8.41 -63.38 15.01
CA TYR A 496 6.98 -63.34 15.31
C TYR A 496 6.16 -63.92 14.17
N ARG A 497 6.50 -63.59 12.91
CA ARG A 497 5.82 -64.09 11.71
C ARG A 497 5.98 -65.61 11.53
N LEU A 498 7.14 -66.17 11.89
CA LEU A 498 7.42 -67.61 11.87
C LEU A 498 6.58 -68.39 12.91
N LEU A 499 6.28 -67.78 14.07
CA LEU A 499 5.47 -68.39 15.15
C LEU A 499 3.95 -68.16 15.01
N ASN A 500 3.54 -67.09 14.35
CA ASN A 500 2.14 -66.69 14.13
C ASN A 500 1.22 -67.77 13.48
N PRO A 501 1.66 -68.62 12.53
CA PRO A 501 0.79 -69.65 11.95
C PRO A 501 0.39 -70.77 12.94
N VAL A 502 1.15 -70.96 14.02
CA VAL A 502 0.81 -71.92 15.09
C VAL A 502 -0.17 -71.30 16.09
N LEU A 503 0.00 -70.02 16.43
CA LEU A 503 -0.84 -69.28 17.39
C LEU A 503 -2.22 -68.91 16.81
N THR A 504 -2.30 -68.54 15.53
CA THR A 504 -3.57 -68.16 14.86
C THR A 504 -4.59 -69.29 14.73
N ARG A 505 -4.15 -70.56 14.81
CA ARG A 505 -5.08 -71.72 14.80
C ARG A 505 -5.82 -71.89 16.12
N LEU A 506 -5.25 -71.44 17.24
CA LEU A 506 -5.86 -71.45 18.57
C LEU A 506 -6.76 -70.22 18.82
N ASP A 507 -6.47 -69.07 18.19
CA ASP A 507 -7.14 -67.78 18.47
C ASP A 507 -8.36 -67.46 17.57
N LYS A 508 -8.57 -68.16 16.44
CA LYS A 508 -9.64 -67.86 15.47
C LYS A 508 -11.06 -68.11 16.00
N THR A 509 -11.25 -69.04 16.93
CA THR A 509 -12.55 -69.32 17.53
C THR A 509 -12.92 -68.31 18.62
N ARG A 510 -11.93 -67.71 19.28
CA ARG A 510 -12.09 -66.77 20.40
C ARG A 510 -12.28 -65.31 19.94
N THR A 511 -11.52 -64.87 18.93
CA THR A 511 -11.66 -63.53 18.33
C THR A 511 -13.02 -63.30 17.67
N LYS A 512 -13.64 -64.35 17.12
CA LYS A 512 -14.99 -64.30 16.52
C LYS A 512 -16.10 -64.10 17.58
N LYS A 513 -15.91 -64.58 18.80
CA LYS A 513 -16.84 -64.35 19.93
C LYS A 513 -16.73 -62.91 20.47
N LEU A 514 -15.52 -62.36 20.54
CA LEU A 514 -15.28 -60.98 20.97
C LEU A 514 -15.90 -59.95 20.01
N LYS A 515 -15.81 -60.17 18.69
CA LYS A 515 -16.49 -59.30 17.69
C LYS A 515 -18.02 -59.36 17.82
N ALA A 516 -18.58 -60.53 18.09
CA ALA A 516 -20.03 -60.68 18.28
C ALA A 516 -20.55 -59.99 19.55
N GLN A 517 -19.75 -59.92 20.62
CA GLN A 517 -20.09 -59.14 21.82
C GLN A 517 -20.04 -57.63 21.55
N GLN A 518 -19.02 -57.15 20.83
CA GLN A 518 -18.91 -55.73 20.46
C GLN A 518 -20.04 -55.28 19.53
N GLU A 519 -20.46 -56.11 18.56
CA GLU A 519 -21.62 -55.83 17.71
C GLU A 519 -22.94 -55.88 18.48
N ALA A 520 -23.07 -56.75 19.50
CA ALA A 520 -24.26 -56.81 20.35
C ALA A 520 -24.40 -55.59 21.28
N ASP A 521 -23.28 -55.03 21.76
CA ASP A 521 -23.28 -53.82 22.58
C ASP A 521 -23.56 -52.56 21.74
N ALA A 522 -23.03 -52.49 20.51
CA ALA A 522 -23.36 -51.41 19.56
C ALA A 522 -24.86 -51.43 19.15
N ALA A 523 -25.43 -52.61 18.91
CA ALA A 523 -26.86 -52.76 18.61
C ALA A 523 -27.78 -52.44 19.81
N ARG A 524 -27.26 -52.53 21.04
CA ARG A 524 -27.97 -52.12 22.27
C ARG A 524 -28.01 -50.60 22.42
N GLU A 525 -26.96 -49.89 22.00
CA GLU A 525 -26.93 -48.43 21.98
C GLU A 525 -27.84 -47.82 20.90
N GLU A 526 -27.95 -48.46 19.73
CA GLU A 526 -28.90 -48.02 18.69
C GLU A 526 -30.37 -48.21 19.11
N LYS A 527 -30.71 -49.33 19.77
CA LYS A 527 -32.06 -49.56 20.30
C LYS A 527 -32.47 -48.60 21.43
N GLN A 528 -31.52 -48.00 22.14
CA GLN A 528 -31.80 -46.96 23.13
C GLN A 528 -32.02 -45.58 22.50
N LYS A 529 -31.58 -45.35 21.25
CA LYS A 529 -31.84 -44.10 20.51
C LYS A 529 -33.19 -44.12 19.80
N GLU A 530 -33.65 -45.27 19.30
CA GLU A 530 -34.96 -45.40 18.65
C GLU A 530 -36.15 -45.37 19.62
N ALA A 531 -35.96 -45.70 20.89
CA ALA A 531 -37.04 -45.71 21.91
C ALA A 531 -37.39 -44.33 22.51
N LYS A 532 -36.90 -43.21 21.93
CA LYS A 532 -37.19 -41.85 22.41
C LYS A 532 -38.04 -40.99 21.45
N ASP A 533 -38.48 -41.54 20.32
CA ASP A 533 -39.19 -40.78 19.28
C ASP A 533 -40.69 -41.11 19.13
N GLU A 534 -41.30 -41.83 20.09
CA GLU A 534 -42.76 -42.00 20.13
C GLU A 534 -43.34 -41.60 21.48
N GLY A 535 -44.45 -40.85 21.41
CA GLY A 535 -44.84 -39.86 22.40
C GLY A 535 -45.34 -40.38 23.74
N SER A 536 -45.24 -39.51 24.76
CA SER A 536 -46.11 -39.56 25.92
C SER A 536 -46.23 -38.17 26.55
N THR A 537 -47.41 -37.59 26.41
CA THR A 537 -48.01 -36.65 27.34
C THR A 537 -48.02 -37.29 28.72
N ASP A 538 -47.52 -36.63 29.77
CA ASP A 538 -47.77 -37.06 31.15
C ASP A 538 -47.76 -35.86 32.10
N ASP A 539 -48.93 -35.25 32.18
CA ASP A 539 -49.34 -34.22 33.13
C ASP A 539 -50.19 -34.94 34.18
N ASP A 540 -49.60 -35.72 35.10
CA ASP A 540 -50.35 -36.35 36.21
C ASP A 540 -49.48 -37.08 37.29
N LEU A 541 -48.40 -36.47 37.80
CA LEU A 541 -47.59 -37.09 38.87
C LEU A 541 -47.27 -36.18 40.06
N PHE A 542 -48.20 -35.29 40.42
CA PHE A 542 -48.25 -34.69 41.76
C PHE A 542 -49.51 -35.16 42.50
N SER A 543 -49.45 -36.35 43.09
CA SER A 543 -50.29 -36.69 44.24
C SER A 543 -49.45 -37.36 45.32
N GLU A 544 -49.71 -36.93 46.56
CA GLU A 544 -49.00 -37.22 47.79
C GLU A 544 -48.91 -38.71 48.13
N ARG A 545 -47.77 -39.13 48.71
CA ARG A 545 -47.74 -39.87 49.99
C ARG A 545 -46.31 -40.04 50.51
N ASP A 546 -46.14 -39.54 51.72
CA ASP A 546 -44.97 -39.66 52.60
C ASP A 546 -45.17 -40.90 53.48
N ASP A 547 -44.18 -41.80 53.56
CA ASP A 547 -44.06 -42.75 54.67
C ASP A 547 -42.59 -43.21 54.86
N SER A 548 -41.91 -42.47 55.74
CA SER A 548 -41.08 -42.96 56.86
C SER A 548 -40.04 -44.08 56.62
N SER A 549 -38.75 -43.71 56.66
CA SER A 549 -37.72 -44.50 57.37
C SER A 549 -36.52 -43.61 57.72
N ASP A 550 -36.13 -43.68 58.99
CA ASP A 550 -35.40 -42.67 59.77
C ASP A 550 -33.94 -43.08 60.00
N ASP A 551 -33.04 -42.82 59.04
CA ASP A 551 -31.58 -42.97 59.29
C ASP A 551 -30.61 -42.03 58.52
N ASP A 552 -31.09 -41.10 57.67
CA ASP A 552 -30.21 -40.21 56.87
C ASP A 552 -30.04 -38.77 57.43
N GLN A 553 -30.32 -38.55 58.72
CA GLN A 553 -30.40 -37.20 59.28
C GLN A 553 -29.08 -36.58 59.77
N GLN A 554 -27.94 -37.27 59.80
CA GLN A 554 -26.69 -36.67 60.33
C GLN A 554 -25.91 -35.86 59.28
N TRP A 555 -25.77 -36.35 58.05
CA TRP A 555 -25.04 -35.65 56.98
C TRP A 555 -25.77 -34.38 56.51
N THR A 556 -27.09 -34.47 56.33
CA THR A 556 -27.94 -33.35 55.90
C THR A 556 -27.98 -32.21 56.92
N LYS A 557 -27.85 -32.51 58.23
CA LYS A 557 -27.78 -31.51 59.30
C LYS A 557 -26.43 -30.80 59.38
N GLN A 558 -25.32 -31.46 59.05
CA GLN A 558 -23.99 -30.84 59.01
C GLN A 558 -23.86 -29.90 57.80
N VAL A 559 -24.28 -30.35 56.62
CA VAL A 559 -24.31 -29.54 55.40
C VAL A 559 -25.24 -28.34 55.55
N LYS A 560 -26.44 -28.51 56.15
CA LYS A 560 -27.33 -27.37 56.46
C LYS A 560 -26.74 -26.37 57.47
N LYS A 561 -25.89 -26.81 58.41
CA LYS A 561 -25.20 -25.92 59.36
C LYS A 561 -24.11 -25.12 58.69
N GLU A 562 -23.31 -25.72 57.81
CA GLU A 562 -22.31 -24.99 57.01
C GLU A 562 -22.97 -24.03 56.02
N TYR A 563 -24.03 -24.46 55.34
CA TYR A 563 -24.80 -23.58 54.45
C TYR A 563 -25.43 -22.40 55.20
N LYS A 564 -25.91 -22.60 56.43
CA LYS A 564 -26.40 -21.51 57.29
C LYS A 564 -25.29 -20.56 57.73
N LYS A 565 -24.08 -21.05 58.02
CA LYS A 565 -22.92 -20.21 58.38
C LYS A 565 -22.48 -19.36 57.19
N ILE A 566 -22.32 -19.97 56.02
CA ILE A 566 -21.95 -19.27 54.78
C ILE A 566 -23.00 -18.21 54.42
N ASN A 567 -24.29 -18.52 54.58
CA ASN A 567 -25.36 -17.57 54.27
C ASN A 567 -25.50 -16.45 55.33
N GLN A 568 -25.11 -16.69 56.58
CA GLN A 568 -25.01 -15.64 57.60
C GLN A 568 -23.81 -14.73 57.37
N GLU A 569 -22.69 -15.27 56.91
CA GLU A 569 -21.47 -14.52 56.58
C GLU A 569 -21.69 -13.63 55.34
N LYS A 570 -22.36 -14.17 54.32
CA LYS A 570 -22.78 -13.42 53.13
C LYS A 570 -23.75 -12.28 53.45
N LYS A 571 -24.74 -12.53 54.33
CA LYS A 571 -25.65 -11.48 54.82
C LYS A 571 -24.96 -10.42 55.68
N ARG A 572 -23.87 -10.79 56.36
CA ARG A 572 -23.06 -9.87 57.16
C ARG A 572 -22.19 -9.01 56.25
N GLU A 573 -21.59 -9.57 55.20
CA GLU A 573 -20.88 -8.82 54.17
C GLU A 573 -21.82 -7.89 53.37
N GLU A 574 -23.03 -8.33 53.03
CA GLU A 574 -24.05 -7.49 52.40
C GLU A 574 -24.53 -6.35 53.32
N ARG A 575 -24.62 -6.59 54.64
CA ARG A 575 -24.92 -5.53 55.62
C ARG A 575 -23.78 -4.53 55.76
N ILE A 576 -22.53 -4.99 55.79
CA ILE A 576 -21.34 -4.12 55.85
C ILE A 576 -21.19 -3.33 54.54
N ALA A 577 -21.56 -3.93 53.40
CA ALA A 577 -21.60 -3.24 52.11
C ALA A 577 -22.72 -2.18 52.06
N LYS A 578 -23.92 -2.50 52.59
CA LYS A 578 -25.01 -1.53 52.71
C LYS A 578 -24.73 -0.40 53.70
N GLU A 579 -24.10 -0.69 54.83
CA GLU A 579 -23.68 0.35 55.81
C GLU A 579 -22.61 1.28 55.20
N ARG A 580 -21.73 0.79 54.31
CA ARG A 580 -20.80 1.62 53.54
C ARG A 580 -21.46 2.42 52.41
N GLU A 581 -22.57 1.94 51.87
CA GLU A 581 -23.37 2.65 50.85
C GLU A 581 -24.31 3.69 51.48
N GLU A 582 -24.76 3.49 52.73
CA GLU A 582 -25.60 4.43 53.48
C GLU A 582 -24.80 5.59 54.10
N GLU A 583 -23.49 5.44 54.35
CA GLU A 583 -22.61 6.55 54.79
C GLU A 583 -22.26 7.57 53.68
N ASP A 584 -22.37 7.20 52.40
CA ASP A 584 -22.02 8.04 51.24
C ASP A 584 -23.25 8.63 50.50
N GLY A 585 -24.46 8.55 51.08
CA GLY A 585 -25.69 8.97 50.42
C GLY A 585 -26.84 9.37 51.33
N SER A 586 -26.78 10.57 51.93
CA SER A 586 -27.97 11.26 52.45
C SER A 586 -28.40 12.39 51.51
N GLU A 587 -29.33 12.10 50.59
CA GLU A 587 -30.48 12.95 50.20
C GLU A 587 -31.29 12.28 49.06
N VAL A 588 -32.26 11.44 49.46
CA VAL A 588 -33.71 11.43 49.10
C VAL A 588 -34.08 11.80 47.63
N SER A 589 -34.45 10.82 46.77
CA SER A 589 -35.83 10.40 46.34
C SER A 589 -36.51 11.39 45.36
N ASP A 590 -37.24 11.04 44.28
CA ASP A 590 -38.07 9.88 43.91
C ASP A 590 -38.23 9.77 42.35
N ASP A 591 -38.70 8.59 41.92
CA ASP A 591 -39.44 8.22 40.67
C ASP A 591 -38.76 8.35 39.30
N ASP A 592 -38.97 7.50 38.27
CA ASP A 592 -39.50 6.15 38.03
C ASP A 592 -39.11 5.85 36.54
N ASP A 593 -39.36 4.62 36.06
CA ASP A 593 -39.34 4.12 34.67
C ASP A 593 -38.06 3.53 34.04
N GLY A 594 -38.03 2.18 34.05
CA GLY A 594 -37.91 1.39 32.81
C GLY A 594 -36.54 0.75 32.46
N PRO A 595 -36.43 -0.59 32.33
CA PRO A 595 -35.14 -1.27 32.17
C PRO A 595 -34.69 -1.35 30.69
N ALA A 596 -33.52 -0.79 30.37
CA ALA A 596 -32.80 -1.08 29.13
C ALA A 596 -31.65 -2.05 29.40
N LEU A 597 -31.78 -3.26 28.84
CA LEU A 597 -30.79 -4.33 28.82
C LEU A 597 -29.41 -3.84 28.36
N GLN A 598 -28.40 -3.96 29.22
CA GLN A 598 -26.98 -3.83 28.85
C GLN A 598 -26.37 -5.21 28.63
N ILE A 599 -25.94 -5.45 27.39
CA ILE A 599 -25.14 -6.61 26.99
C ILE A 599 -23.70 -6.37 27.46
N HIS A 600 -23.19 -7.24 28.33
CA HIS A 600 -21.78 -7.30 28.70
C HIS A 600 -21.02 -8.13 27.66
N GLU A 601 -20.24 -7.47 26.80
CA GLU A 601 -19.13 -8.10 26.07
C GLU A 601 -17.83 -7.82 26.80
N LYS A 602 -17.14 -8.90 27.19
CA LYS A 602 -15.80 -8.87 27.78
C LYS A 602 -14.74 -8.82 26.67
N GLU A 603 -13.82 -7.86 26.80
CA GLU A 603 -12.35 -7.93 26.66
C GLU A 603 -11.76 -8.63 25.41
N ASP A 604 -10.81 -8.12 24.63
CA ASP A 604 -9.92 -6.95 24.68
C ASP A 604 -9.34 -6.69 23.27
N PHE A 605 -9.47 -5.47 22.75
CA PHE A 605 -8.61 -4.97 21.66
C PHE A 605 -8.33 -3.48 21.88
N ASN A 606 -7.14 -3.20 22.42
CA ASN A 606 -6.70 -1.87 22.80
C ASN A 606 -5.90 -1.24 21.65
N ILE A 607 -6.58 -0.54 20.74
CA ILE A 607 -5.97 0.38 19.76
C ILE A 607 -6.49 1.79 20.03
N GLY A 608 -5.54 2.71 20.23
CA GLY A 608 -5.73 4.05 20.77
C GLY A 608 -6.88 4.83 20.15
N GLN A 609 -7.89 5.14 20.95
CA GLN A 609 -8.88 6.17 20.65
C GLN A 609 -8.62 7.40 21.53
N GLY A 610 -8.38 8.54 20.85
CA GLY A 610 -8.51 9.87 21.45
C GLY A 610 -9.93 10.12 22.02
N PRO A 611 -10.15 11.19 22.78
CA PRO A 611 -11.21 11.26 23.77
C PRO A 611 -12.60 11.39 23.12
N ARG A 612 -13.26 10.25 22.89
CA ARG A 612 -14.68 10.16 22.47
C ARG A 612 -15.65 10.06 23.66
N LYS A 613 -15.32 10.64 24.82
CA LYS A 613 -16.17 10.58 26.02
C LYS A 613 -17.02 11.82 26.32
N ILE A 614 -17.00 12.87 25.48
CA ILE A 614 -17.76 14.11 25.77
C ILE A 614 -19.09 14.18 25.00
N SER A 615 -19.28 13.41 23.92
CA SER A 615 -20.50 13.48 23.10
C SER A 615 -21.68 12.65 23.63
N LYS A 616 -21.44 11.72 24.56
CA LYS A 616 -22.47 10.87 25.18
C LYS A 616 -22.93 11.34 26.57
N ALA A 617 -22.37 12.43 27.10
CA ALA A 617 -22.75 12.98 28.39
C ALA A 617 -23.93 13.95 28.23
N GLY A 618 -24.90 13.90 29.16
CA GLY A 618 -26.03 14.83 29.21
C GLY A 618 -25.61 16.30 29.25
N LEU A 619 -26.46 17.18 28.73
CA LEU A 619 -26.19 18.60 28.54
C LEU A 619 -25.68 19.30 29.82
N GLY A 620 -26.22 18.93 30.99
CA GLY A 620 -25.80 19.46 32.30
C GLY A 620 -24.35 19.14 32.66
N LYS A 621 -23.87 17.91 32.41
CA LYS A 621 -22.46 17.53 32.62
C LYS A 621 -21.53 18.24 31.64
N ARG A 622 -22.00 18.58 30.44
CA ARG A 622 -21.23 19.34 29.45
C ARG A 622 -21.09 20.82 29.82
N LEU A 623 -22.14 21.42 30.41
CA LEU A 623 -22.14 22.80 30.91
C LEU A 623 -21.26 22.96 32.16
N ALA A 624 -21.26 21.98 33.06
CA ALA A 624 -20.40 21.99 34.25
C ALA A 624 -18.90 21.81 33.93
N ALA A 625 -18.57 21.08 32.86
CA ALA A 625 -17.20 20.87 32.42
C ALA A 625 -16.62 22.04 31.59
N SER A 626 -17.48 22.92 31.05
CA SER A 626 -17.05 24.17 30.41
C SER A 626 -16.89 25.27 31.46
N LYS A 627 -15.76 26.01 31.43
CA LYS A 627 -15.56 27.19 32.28
C LYS A 627 -16.75 28.16 32.11
N PRO A 628 -17.24 28.80 33.19
CA PRO A 628 -18.41 29.66 33.13
C PRO A 628 -18.15 30.83 32.17
N ILE A 629 -19.02 30.97 31.17
CA ILE A 629 -19.04 32.10 30.24
C ILE A 629 -19.64 33.28 30.99
N GLN A 630 -18.89 34.37 31.15
CA GLN A 630 -19.40 35.61 31.73
C GLN A 630 -20.36 36.26 30.72
N VAL A 631 -21.64 36.31 31.07
CA VAL A 631 -22.69 37.00 30.32
C VAL A 631 -23.11 38.19 31.17
N GLU A 632 -22.79 39.40 30.72
CA GLU A 632 -23.25 40.63 31.37
C GLU A 632 -24.52 41.15 30.69
N THR A 633 -25.53 41.46 31.50
CA THR A 633 -26.76 42.14 31.08
C THR A 633 -26.63 43.62 31.36
N ILE A 634 -26.68 44.45 30.32
CA ILE A 634 -26.63 45.90 30.45
C ILE A 634 -28.05 46.46 30.26
N GLY A 635 -28.62 47.01 31.34
CA GLY A 635 -29.88 47.76 31.30
C GLY A 635 -31.15 46.91 31.22
N GLY A 636 -32.26 47.48 31.70
CA GLY A 636 -33.53 46.81 31.97
C GLY A 636 -34.35 46.34 30.75
N LEU A 637 -33.81 46.36 29.53
CA LEU A 637 -34.48 45.79 28.35
C LEU A 637 -33.51 44.97 27.48
N GLY A 638 -33.49 43.65 27.71
CA GLY A 638 -33.31 42.62 26.68
C GLY A 638 -31.92 42.40 26.05
N ASN A 639 -30.93 43.26 26.27
CA ASN A 639 -29.63 43.12 25.59
C ASN A 639 -28.59 42.37 26.45
N ARG A 640 -28.05 41.26 25.91
CA ARG A 640 -27.00 40.43 26.51
C ARG A 640 -25.74 40.44 25.66
N GLN A 641 -24.58 40.69 26.27
CA GLN A 641 -23.27 40.58 25.61
C GLN A 641 -22.50 39.37 26.15
N MET A 642 -21.77 38.68 25.26
CA MET A 642 -20.85 37.60 25.60
C MET A 642 -19.43 37.95 25.16
N THR A 643 -18.45 37.75 26.04
CA THR A 643 -17.02 37.94 25.75
C THR A 643 -16.29 36.61 25.89
N PHE A 644 -15.45 36.27 24.90
CA PHE A 644 -14.61 35.06 24.92
C PHE A 644 -13.15 35.46 25.09
N SER A 645 -12.41 34.74 25.94
CA SER A 645 -10.95 34.85 26.02
C SER A 645 -10.30 33.59 25.44
N LEU A 646 -9.60 33.75 24.33
CA LEU A 646 -8.77 32.68 23.76
C LEU A 646 -7.41 32.69 24.47
N GLU A 647 -7.11 31.67 25.26
CA GLU A 647 -5.74 31.44 25.73
C GLU A 647 -4.84 31.16 24.52
N LYS A 648 -3.91 32.08 24.23
CA LYS A 648 -2.86 31.86 23.23
C LYS A 648 -1.97 30.72 23.72
N LYS A 649 -2.20 29.50 23.23
CA LYS A 649 -1.22 28.41 23.40
C LYS A 649 0.09 28.82 22.75
N ASN A 650 1.18 28.80 23.52
CA ASN A 650 2.53 29.06 23.05
C ASN A 650 2.90 28.08 21.91
N LYS A 651 2.83 28.55 20.65
CA LYS A 651 3.13 27.77 19.43
C LYS A 651 4.47 27.04 19.54
N ALA A 652 5.49 27.70 20.10
CA ALA A 652 6.81 27.12 20.32
C ALA A 652 6.80 25.80 21.13
N ASN A 653 5.89 25.66 22.10
CA ASN A 653 5.82 24.45 22.95
C ASN A 653 5.05 23.32 22.26
N VAL A 654 4.12 23.65 21.37
CA VAL A 654 3.39 22.68 20.54
C VAL A 654 4.29 22.15 19.43
N ASP A 655 5.04 23.04 18.78
CA ASP A 655 6.00 22.68 17.72
C ASP A 655 7.14 21.81 18.29
N ARG A 656 7.62 22.13 19.50
CA ARG A 656 8.64 21.32 20.19
C ARG A 656 8.14 19.94 20.60
N LYS A 657 6.88 19.81 21.04
CA LYS A 657 6.25 18.50 21.31
C LYS A 657 6.06 17.69 20.03
N ARG A 658 5.63 18.32 18.94
CA ARG A 658 5.47 17.69 17.63
C ARG A 658 6.80 17.20 17.06
N LEU A 659 7.87 17.99 17.22
CA LEU A 659 9.25 17.61 16.86
C LEU A 659 9.75 16.43 17.70
N ALA A 660 9.44 16.39 18.98
CA ALA A 660 9.79 15.28 19.87
C ALA A 660 9.05 13.98 19.51
N GLU A 661 7.76 14.06 19.17
CA GLU A 661 6.98 12.91 18.67
C GLU A 661 7.49 12.41 17.32
N LEU A 662 7.81 13.30 16.38
CA LEU A 662 8.41 12.94 15.09
C LEU A 662 9.78 12.25 15.25
N LYS A 663 10.58 12.71 16.23
CA LYS A 663 11.87 12.09 16.56
C LYS A 663 11.69 10.69 17.15
N ARG A 664 10.73 10.52 18.05
CA ARG A 664 10.37 9.24 18.64
C ARG A 664 9.85 8.25 17.59
N HIS A 665 8.98 8.68 16.67
CA HIS A 665 8.53 7.86 15.55
C HIS A 665 9.67 7.47 14.60
N ARG A 666 10.67 8.34 14.38
CA ARG A 666 11.88 8.01 13.61
C ARG A 666 12.74 6.96 14.30
N GLU A 667 12.87 7.04 15.63
CA GLU A 667 13.61 6.06 16.43
C GLU A 667 12.90 4.70 16.47
N GLU A 668 11.57 4.68 16.63
CA GLU A 668 10.76 3.47 16.54
C GLU A 668 10.88 2.82 15.15
N ARG A 669 10.81 3.61 14.06
CA ARG A 669 11.03 3.09 12.69
C ARG A 669 12.44 2.54 12.48
N ARG A 670 13.46 3.16 13.11
CA ARG A 670 14.84 2.65 13.06
C ARG A 670 15.01 1.33 13.82
N GLN A 671 14.28 1.13 14.92
CA GLN A 671 14.31 -0.10 15.71
C GLN A 671 13.55 -1.26 15.07
N VAL A 672 12.51 -0.97 14.28
CA VAL A 672 11.74 -1.99 13.54
C VAL A 672 12.50 -2.52 12.31
N ILE A 673 13.52 -1.79 11.83
CA ILE A 673 14.40 -2.29 10.76
C ILE A 673 15.32 -3.36 11.33
N ARG A 674 15.15 -4.61 10.88
CA ARG A 674 16.11 -5.68 11.17
C ARG A 674 17.47 -5.31 10.58
N PRO A 675 18.58 -5.37 11.34
CA PRO A 675 19.90 -5.16 10.77
C PRO A 675 20.19 -6.28 9.76
N ILE A 676 20.50 -5.91 8.52
CA ILE A 676 20.93 -6.84 7.46
C ILE A 676 22.30 -7.40 7.87
N THR A 677 22.28 -8.54 8.56
CA THR A 677 23.47 -9.33 8.87
C THR A 677 23.67 -10.31 7.72
N GLY A 678 24.27 -9.84 6.62
CA GLY A 678 24.43 -10.71 5.45
C GLY A 678 25.24 -10.22 4.25
N LEU A 679 25.89 -9.06 4.30
CA LEU A 679 26.80 -8.62 3.22
C LEU A 679 28.14 -8.16 3.80
N ARG A 680 29.07 -9.12 3.94
CA ARG A 680 30.51 -8.80 3.93
C ARG A 680 30.92 -8.57 2.48
N GLY A 681 31.07 -7.32 2.08
CA GLY A 681 31.68 -6.99 0.79
C GLY A 681 31.51 -5.53 0.39
N LEU A 682 32.64 -4.84 0.21
CA LEU A 682 32.81 -3.55 -0.47
C LEU A 682 32.40 -2.29 0.31
N LYS A 683 33.17 -1.96 1.36
CA LYS A 683 33.46 -0.56 1.69
C LYS A 683 34.53 -0.04 0.72
N THR A 684 34.11 0.71 -0.30
CA THR A 684 35.02 1.56 -1.07
C THR A 684 35.51 2.70 -0.18
N LYS A 685 36.83 2.83 -0.07
CA LYS A 685 37.51 3.95 0.60
C LYS A 685 37.27 5.20 -0.25
N MET A 686 36.49 6.15 0.25
CA MET A 686 36.64 7.55 -0.17
C MET A 686 37.78 8.16 0.64
N HIS A 687 38.88 8.46 -0.04
CA HIS A 687 39.92 9.33 0.48
C HIS A 687 39.40 10.77 0.51
N ARG A 688 39.55 11.42 1.66
CA ARG A 688 39.67 12.87 1.76
C ARG A 688 41.02 13.27 1.16
N ASN A 689 40.97 14.11 0.12
CA ASN A 689 41.69 15.37 -0.01
C ASN A 689 41.21 16.08 -1.27
#